data_AF-A0A933TU97-F1
#
_entry.id   AF-A0A933TU97-F1
#
_cell.length_a   1.000
_cell.length_b   1.000
_cell.length_c   1.000
_cell.angle_alpha   90.00
_cell.angle_beta   90.00
_cell.angle_gamma   90.00
#
_symmetry.space_group_name_H-M   'P 1'
#
loop_
_entity.id
_entity.type
_entity.pdbx_description
1 polymer ?
#
loop_
_entity_poly.entity_id
_entity_poly.type
_entity_poly.pdbx_seq_one_letter_code
_entity_poly.pdbx_strand_id
1 'polypeptide(L)'
;MKKLFIICVTVMLLWSCAQQELPEVPSAPAGSVPVTAPAVPEIPILAKMTGFIDPPCQPRDCCVRGNYCYIAGGLGGITVLDISDPVRPKMIAQKNMDGFVWKIEICGNILFAASHDAGFSVFELTAPADFVLRSKFDSAGYAIDFAIKGHYAFLADGDNGLAVLDIENLDAPVQVAQRPCGDKAYDIAINGDFAYVACGLDGLHTYDISNSEAPELLSRYKSEHVVLDVSAKDGYAFLGDPSAGLIAVNVKDPFNPRETSRVSSVLLRDMWVDAEIRGNLLFGACLYGGLEIIDISDPEKIKLIGRSNTTGPVGSDYARSFGVEISGNYAYMSTYYAPRKYRGLQVVELDKSIADGLAVVDTGLPFIPKSKAPDTAAVSFAGTADKLIDAHNKMIDEALERAGAIRKNLTFSVAGELGGEKYRLPDIEKTFNDPFSMEKYAHEIHAGYAGCGNSIRLVLDRALRQHGLRGEHSPDKDFSDAAGRQLEENLTLLYELYGKQISENEAGRVKKEFLWLPEEVRAGIAVLFAGTAEAVRLRKEAFAKLTEEDWKLLKRMQAELYENQLAYTDLFLDKVDFGRLSDAALALANAVDAARPFLEKGNAKMKRRFMQFELDTPAGLVIIGGPKDNLYGKDALLIVDFGGNDVYANNAGGSEQIVSGISIAVDCSGNDRYITRGDFAQGAGIFGVGMLVDFGGDDVYNDENSRMQFGQGSALCGIGLLWDESGNDEFYSDTFSQGAAHIGVGLLVNGGGNDRYFALSSSQGFGSSLGLGILADKNGNDKYIAGNIYPDDIRGKMDFSNFCQGAGHGNRVERNNKGLSGGIGVLLDFAGDDVYSAGGFAQGTAYWDTLGILIDAGGNDSYSANEYAQGGCVHLAAAGLFDFSGNDTYCNLNTLTLGTGKDYSIGIFVDNSGNDKYKALDFSMGAIMGCGTGLFIDDSGDDVYEMFEHYPGIADVNAYGGEENNKQHAIGIFIDDGGNDTYKISKAPQSAVECGNKKTWSQGKMSTASDR
;
A
#
# COMPACT_ATOMS: atom_id res chain seq x y z
N MET A 1 4.95 63.17 25.86
CA MET A 1 5.14 61.87 25.18
C MET A 1 3.94 61.43 24.32
N LYS A 2 2.72 61.93 24.53
CA LYS A 2 1.60 61.86 23.56
C LYS A 2 1.73 62.80 22.33
N LYS A 3 2.95 63.13 21.86
CA LYS A 3 3.16 64.11 20.77
C LYS A 3 4.33 63.82 19.80
N LEU A 4 4.84 62.59 19.76
CA LEU A 4 5.59 62.12 18.57
C LEU A 4 5.01 60.82 17.97
N PHE A 5 3.86 60.39 18.50
CA PHE A 5 2.92 59.45 17.88
C PHE A 5 2.04 60.14 16.81
N ILE A 6 2.29 61.44 16.54
CA ILE A 6 1.60 62.26 15.54
C ILE A 6 2.61 63.22 14.91
N ILE A 7 3.66 62.65 14.33
CA ILE A 7 4.12 63.02 12.98
C ILE A 7 4.06 61.69 12.22
N CYS A 8 2.87 61.10 12.17
CA CYS A 8 2.05 61.11 10.95
C CYS A 8 2.56 59.99 10.01
N VAL A 9 1.94 58.82 9.87
CA VAL A 9 0.61 58.52 9.26
C VAL A 9 0.15 59.50 8.16
N THR A 10 0.94 60.50 7.79
CA THR A 10 0.63 61.36 6.66
C THR A 10 1.64 61.03 5.60
N VAL A 11 1.17 60.15 4.73
CA VAL A 11 1.41 60.28 3.31
C VAL A 11 2.83 59.82 2.97
N MET A 12 2.91 58.57 2.52
CA MET A 12 2.74 58.25 1.11
C MET A 12 3.76 58.99 0.26
N LEU A 13 4.17 58.27 -0.77
CA LEU A 13 4.85 58.75 -1.96
C LEU A 13 6.37 58.66 -1.86
N LEU A 14 6.89 57.91 -2.84
CA LEU A 14 8.25 57.87 -3.36
C LEU A 14 9.12 56.78 -2.71
N TRP A 15 9.14 55.56 -3.26
CA TRP A 15 9.71 55.15 -4.55
C TRP A 15 11.24 55.31 -4.61
N SER A 16 11.87 54.19 -4.97
CA SER A 16 13.10 54.04 -5.76
C SER A 16 14.46 53.82 -5.06
N CYS A 17 15.05 52.68 -5.44
CA CYS A 17 16.38 52.47 -6.02
C CYS A 17 17.64 52.96 -5.29
N ALA A 18 18.57 52.02 -5.06
CA ALA A 18 19.86 51.90 -5.77
C ALA A 18 20.67 50.75 -5.13
N GLN A 19 20.88 49.64 -5.84
CA GLN A 19 22.12 49.34 -6.58
C GLN A 19 23.40 49.42 -5.73
N GLN A 20 23.98 48.25 -5.45
CA GLN A 20 25.43 48.09 -5.58
C GLN A 20 25.75 46.69 -6.14
N GLU A 21 26.53 46.73 -7.21
CA GLU A 21 26.85 45.67 -8.15
C GLU A 21 27.99 44.75 -7.65
N LEU A 22 27.80 43.44 -7.92
CA LEU A 22 28.74 42.46 -8.50
C LEU A 22 30.01 42.04 -7.70
N PRO A 23 30.39 40.74 -7.75
CA PRO A 23 30.89 40.13 -9.00
C PRO A 23 30.18 38.85 -9.46
N GLU A 24 30.16 38.71 -10.78
CA GLU A 24 29.73 37.55 -11.56
C GLU A 24 30.53 36.29 -11.21
N VAL A 25 29.83 35.16 -11.11
CA VAL A 25 30.42 33.81 -11.22
C VAL A 25 29.83 33.15 -12.48
N PRO A 26 30.64 32.50 -13.34
CA PRO A 26 30.28 32.20 -14.72
C PRO A 26 29.16 31.17 -14.82
N SER A 27 28.23 31.39 -15.76
CA SER A 27 27.23 30.42 -16.17
C SER A 27 27.88 29.15 -16.72
N ALA A 28 27.59 28.01 -16.09
CA ALA A 28 27.71 26.73 -16.76
C ALA A 28 26.70 26.68 -17.92
N PRO A 29 27.07 26.09 -19.07
CA PRO A 29 26.28 26.16 -20.29
C PRO A 29 24.91 25.50 -20.11
N ALA A 30 23.86 26.25 -20.47
CA ALA A 30 22.50 25.75 -20.64
C ALA A 30 22.51 24.63 -21.69
N GLY A 31 22.30 23.41 -21.22
CA GLY A 31 22.30 22.21 -22.03
C GLY A 31 21.82 20.98 -21.26
N SER A 32 20.95 21.14 -20.28
CA SER A 32 20.10 20.03 -19.85
C SER A 32 18.81 20.10 -20.67
N VAL A 33 18.68 19.14 -21.57
CA VAL A 33 17.39 18.77 -22.15
C VAL A 33 16.43 18.58 -20.97
N PRO A 34 15.26 19.24 -20.91
CA PRO A 34 14.25 18.87 -19.94
C PRO A 34 13.89 17.41 -20.23
N VAL A 35 14.34 16.50 -19.38
CA VAL A 35 13.83 15.13 -19.36
C VAL A 35 12.48 15.26 -18.68
N THR A 36 11.46 15.49 -19.50
CA THR A 36 10.07 15.25 -19.12
C THR A 36 10.00 13.82 -18.61
N ALA A 37 9.67 13.64 -17.33
CA ALA A 37 9.19 12.34 -16.86
C ALA A 37 8.00 11.94 -17.75
N PRO A 38 7.98 10.70 -18.30
CA PRO A 38 6.86 10.23 -19.07
C PRO A 38 5.64 10.17 -18.15
N ALA A 39 4.50 10.73 -18.58
CA ALA A 39 3.21 10.49 -17.94
C ALA A 39 3.05 9.00 -17.63
N VAL A 40 2.55 8.63 -16.45
CA VAL A 40 1.99 7.29 -16.25
C VAL A 40 0.95 7.14 -17.35
N PRO A 41 1.14 6.21 -18.31
CA PRO A 41 0.17 6.09 -19.39
C PRO A 41 -1.14 5.67 -18.73
N GLU A 42 -2.18 6.51 -18.79
CA GLU A 42 -3.55 6.02 -18.68
C GLU A 42 -3.60 4.78 -19.59
N ILE A 43 -3.85 3.59 -19.03
CA ILE A 43 -4.00 2.39 -19.86
C ILE A 43 -5.19 2.67 -20.77
N PRO A 44 -4.96 2.84 -22.09
CA PRO A 44 -5.96 3.41 -22.95
C PRO A 44 -7.15 2.45 -23.08
N ILE A 45 -8.36 3.01 -23.17
CA ILE A 45 -9.54 2.23 -23.55
C ILE A 45 -9.43 1.96 -25.06
N LEU A 46 -8.79 0.87 -25.43
CA LEU A 46 -8.65 0.42 -26.81
C LEU A 46 -9.81 -0.46 -27.28
N ALA A 47 -10.70 -0.82 -26.35
CA ALA A 47 -11.80 -1.74 -26.58
C ALA A 47 -13.10 -1.19 -25.96
N LYS A 48 -14.19 -1.19 -26.73
CA LYS A 48 -15.46 -0.58 -26.30
C LYS A 48 -16.56 -1.61 -26.27
N MET A 49 -17.24 -1.77 -25.13
CA MET A 49 -18.46 -2.57 -25.02
C MET A 49 -19.54 -1.96 -25.93
N THR A 50 -20.02 -2.75 -26.89
CA THR A 50 -21.00 -2.33 -27.90
C THR A 50 -22.27 -3.18 -27.89
N GLY A 51 -22.23 -4.38 -27.30
CA GLY A 51 -23.38 -5.26 -27.14
C GLY A 51 -23.35 -6.03 -25.82
N PHE A 52 -24.52 -6.45 -25.35
CA PHE A 52 -24.64 -7.39 -24.23
C PHE A 52 -25.92 -8.22 -24.33
N ILE A 53 -25.91 -9.40 -23.71
CA ILE A 53 -27.10 -10.22 -23.47
C ILE A 53 -26.93 -11.04 -22.20
N ASP A 54 -27.96 -11.12 -21.35
CA ASP A 54 -28.00 -11.89 -20.10
C ASP A 54 -28.83 -13.18 -20.32
N PRO A 55 -28.23 -14.26 -20.89
CA PRO A 55 -28.90 -15.55 -20.98
C PRO A 55 -29.11 -16.16 -19.59
N PRO A 56 -30.13 -17.02 -19.39
CA PRO A 56 -30.42 -17.67 -18.12
C PRO A 56 -29.43 -18.81 -17.83
N CYS A 57 -28.14 -18.49 -17.76
CA CYS A 57 -27.04 -19.42 -17.47
C CYS A 57 -25.91 -18.72 -16.70
N GLN A 58 -24.91 -19.48 -16.25
CA GLN A 58 -23.70 -18.96 -15.62
C GLN A 58 -22.55 -19.11 -16.62
N PRO A 59 -22.27 -18.09 -17.46
CA PRO A 59 -21.30 -18.22 -18.53
C PRO A 59 -19.88 -18.38 -17.94
N ARG A 60 -19.17 -19.41 -18.38
CA ARG A 60 -17.78 -19.73 -18.00
C ARG A 60 -16.82 -19.54 -19.17
N ASP A 61 -17.23 -19.97 -20.33
CA ASP A 61 -16.43 -19.92 -21.55
C ASP A 61 -17.35 -19.65 -22.74
N CYS A 62 -16.78 -19.20 -23.86
CA CYS A 62 -17.51 -19.04 -25.10
C CYS A 62 -16.65 -19.34 -26.32
N CYS A 63 -17.28 -19.87 -27.37
CA CYS A 63 -16.64 -20.17 -28.63
C CYS A 63 -17.46 -19.61 -29.79
N VAL A 64 -16.81 -18.97 -30.76
CA VAL A 64 -17.48 -18.35 -31.92
C VAL A 64 -17.27 -19.19 -33.18
N ARG A 65 -18.37 -19.49 -33.86
CA ARG A 65 -18.36 -20.15 -35.18
C ARG A 65 -19.25 -19.41 -36.17
N GLY A 66 -18.62 -18.66 -37.07
CA GLY A 66 -19.33 -17.84 -38.04
C GLY A 66 -20.20 -16.80 -37.34
N ASN A 67 -21.51 -16.82 -37.60
CA ASN A 67 -22.46 -15.89 -36.99
C ASN A 67 -23.06 -16.40 -35.68
N TYR A 68 -22.45 -17.38 -35.01
CA TYR A 68 -22.99 -17.96 -33.80
C TYR A 68 -21.94 -18.00 -32.68
N CYS A 69 -22.33 -17.60 -31.47
CA CYS A 69 -21.55 -17.75 -30.26
C CYS A 69 -22.21 -18.83 -29.38
N TYR A 70 -21.42 -19.82 -29.00
CA TYR A 70 -21.81 -20.87 -28.07
C TYR A 70 -21.21 -20.52 -26.72
N ILE A 71 -21.97 -20.72 -25.64
CA ILE A 71 -21.55 -20.37 -24.28
C ILE A 71 -21.63 -21.62 -23.41
N ALA A 72 -20.53 -21.93 -22.73
CA ALA A 72 -20.52 -22.84 -21.60
C ALA A 72 -21.25 -22.16 -20.43
N GLY A 73 -22.51 -22.53 -20.23
CA GLY A 73 -23.44 -21.85 -19.32
C GLY A 73 -23.49 -22.43 -17.90
N GLY A 74 -22.48 -23.21 -17.49
CA GLY A 74 -22.47 -23.88 -16.21
C GLY A 74 -23.69 -24.81 -16.04
N LEU A 75 -24.45 -24.63 -14.95
CA LEU A 75 -25.71 -25.36 -14.72
C LEU A 75 -26.79 -25.11 -15.78
N GLY A 76 -26.67 -24.04 -16.57
CA GLY A 76 -27.56 -23.73 -17.67
C GLY A 76 -27.28 -24.52 -18.96
N GLY A 77 -26.27 -25.40 -18.94
CA GLY A 77 -25.85 -26.20 -20.09
C GLY A 77 -25.15 -25.36 -21.15
N ILE A 78 -25.45 -25.61 -22.43
CA ILE A 78 -24.89 -24.84 -23.56
C ILE A 78 -25.95 -23.88 -24.09
N THR A 79 -25.62 -22.59 -24.12
CA THR A 79 -26.45 -21.54 -24.71
C THR A 79 -25.91 -21.16 -26.08
N VAL A 80 -26.78 -20.99 -27.07
CA VAL A 80 -26.41 -20.57 -28.43
C VAL A 80 -27.02 -19.22 -28.75
N LEU A 81 -26.18 -18.31 -29.20
CA LEU A 81 -26.54 -16.97 -29.61
C LEU A 81 -26.28 -16.77 -31.11
N ASP A 82 -27.23 -16.16 -31.81
CA ASP A 82 -27.01 -15.55 -33.12
C ASP A 82 -26.36 -14.17 -32.91
N ILE A 83 -25.15 -14.04 -33.45
CA ILE A 83 -24.31 -12.84 -33.43
C ILE A 83 -24.13 -12.24 -34.84
N SER A 84 -25.04 -12.54 -35.78
CA SER A 84 -25.06 -11.90 -37.11
C SER A 84 -25.12 -10.36 -37.01
N ASP A 85 -25.67 -9.84 -35.91
CA ASP A 85 -25.56 -8.46 -35.46
C ASP A 85 -24.84 -8.45 -34.08
N PRO A 86 -23.50 -8.27 -34.04
CA PRO A 86 -22.71 -8.38 -32.81
C PRO A 86 -23.10 -7.39 -31.71
N VAL A 87 -23.66 -6.23 -32.08
CA VAL A 87 -24.11 -5.23 -31.09
C VAL A 87 -25.50 -5.54 -30.52
N ARG A 88 -26.21 -6.52 -31.10
CA ARG A 88 -27.53 -7.00 -30.66
C ARG A 88 -27.62 -8.53 -30.75
N PRO A 89 -26.81 -9.26 -29.96
CA PRO A 89 -26.84 -10.71 -29.96
C PRO A 89 -28.21 -11.23 -29.51
N LYS A 90 -28.63 -12.38 -30.06
CA LYS A 90 -29.93 -12.98 -29.75
C LYS A 90 -29.77 -14.44 -29.36
N MET A 91 -30.33 -14.82 -28.23
CA MET A 91 -30.42 -16.24 -27.87
C MET A 91 -31.37 -16.98 -28.81
N ILE A 92 -30.88 -18.05 -29.44
CA ILE A 92 -31.66 -18.88 -30.37
C ILE A 92 -31.88 -20.29 -29.85
N ALA A 93 -31.02 -20.77 -28.95
CA ALA A 93 -31.18 -22.06 -28.29
C ALA A 93 -30.51 -22.07 -26.91
N GLN A 94 -31.02 -22.94 -26.04
CA GLN A 94 -30.37 -23.35 -24.81
C GLN A 94 -30.64 -24.83 -24.63
N LYS A 95 -29.59 -25.59 -24.36
CA LYS A 95 -29.69 -27.03 -24.15
C LYS A 95 -29.09 -27.38 -22.80
N ASN A 96 -29.91 -27.96 -21.93
CA ASN A 96 -29.44 -28.49 -20.66
C ASN A 96 -28.47 -29.64 -20.89
N MET A 97 -27.48 -29.73 -20.02
CA MET A 97 -26.40 -30.70 -20.06
C MET A 97 -26.36 -31.42 -18.71
N ASP A 98 -25.79 -32.61 -18.71
CA ASP A 98 -25.45 -33.25 -17.44
C ASP A 98 -24.20 -32.57 -16.88
N GLY A 99 -24.22 -32.18 -15.61
CA GLY A 99 -23.09 -31.53 -14.94
C GLY A 99 -22.95 -30.03 -15.23
N PHE A 100 -21.85 -29.45 -14.77
CA PHE A 100 -21.55 -28.03 -14.92
C PHE A 100 -20.60 -27.83 -16.11
N VAL A 101 -21.03 -27.16 -17.18
CA VAL A 101 -20.17 -26.93 -18.37
C VAL A 101 -19.19 -25.79 -18.11
N TRP A 102 -17.88 -26.08 -18.13
CA TRP A 102 -16.79 -25.10 -17.90
C TRP A 102 -16.16 -24.63 -19.20
N LYS A 103 -15.71 -25.56 -20.06
CA LYS A 103 -15.05 -25.28 -21.33
C LYS A 103 -15.81 -25.86 -22.52
N ILE A 104 -15.83 -25.16 -23.64
CA ILE A 104 -16.29 -25.69 -24.94
C ILE A 104 -15.31 -25.35 -26.07
N GLU A 105 -15.18 -26.25 -27.04
CA GLU A 105 -14.40 -26.00 -28.27
C GLU A 105 -15.11 -26.60 -29.47
N ILE A 106 -15.05 -25.95 -30.64
CA ILE A 106 -15.67 -26.45 -31.87
C ILE A 106 -14.61 -26.72 -32.94
N CYS A 107 -14.38 -27.99 -33.24
CA CYS A 107 -13.53 -28.41 -34.36
C CYS A 107 -14.40 -28.89 -35.52
N GLY A 108 -14.51 -28.08 -36.58
CA GLY A 108 -15.34 -28.41 -37.74
C GLY A 108 -16.83 -28.50 -37.37
N ASN A 109 -17.43 -29.69 -37.46
CA ASN A 109 -18.82 -29.95 -37.07
C ASN A 109 -18.96 -30.62 -35.70
N ILE A 110 -17.88 -30.67 -34.91
CA ILE A 110 -17.89 -31.33 -33.59
C ILE A 110 -17.73 -30.28 -32.52
N LEU A 111 -18.58 -30.31 -31.49
CA LEU A 111 -18.43 -29.53 -30.27
C LEU A 111 -18.00 -30.47 -29.16
N PHE A 112 -16.90 -30.10 -28.52
CA PHE A 112 -16.38 -30.75 -27.33
C PHE A 112 -16.72 -29.91 -26.11
N ALA A 113 -17.00 -30.56 -24.99
CA ALA A 113 -17.33 -29.87 -23.75
C ALA A 113 -16.70 -30.58 -22.54
N ALA A 114 -16.02 -29.82 -21.68
CA ALA A 114 -15.65 -30.23 -20.34
C ALA A 114 -16.76 -29.81 -19.37
N SER A 115 -17.36 -30.80 -18.71
CA SER A 115 -18.56 -30.63 -17.90
C SER A 115 -18.33 -30.96 -16.43
N HIS A 116 -17.15 -30.63 -15.90
CA HIS A 116 -16.76 -30.82 -14.51
C HIS A 116 -16.99 -32.26 -14.04
N ASP A 117 -18.02 -32.50 -13.22
CA ASP A 117 -18.40 -33.79 -12.65
C ASP A 117 -19.02 -34.76 -13.67
N ALA A 118 -19.40 -34.26 -14.84
CA ALA A 118 -19.89 -35.08 -15.96
C ALA A 118 -18.79 -35.45 -16.97
N GLY A 119 -17.54 -35.07 -16.72
CA GLY A 119 -16.42 -35.41 -17.59
C GLY A 119 -16.46 -34.72 -18.96
N PHE A 120 -16.09 -35.45 -20.01
CA PHE A 120 -15.91 -34.93 -21.36
C PHE A 120 -17.01 -35.41 -22.31
N SER A 121 -17.61 -34.49 -23.07
CA SER A 121 -18.72 -34.81 -23.97
C SER A 121 -18.43 -34.37 -25.40
N VAL A 122 -18.85 -35.21 -26.36
CA VAL A 122 -18.68 -34.99 -27.80
C VAL A 122 -20.04 -34.85 -28.47
N PHE A 123 -20.24 -33.77 -29.22
CA PHE A 123 -21.48 -33.48 -29.93
C PHE A 123 -21.25 -33.30 -31.42
N GLU A 124 -22.16 -33.80 -32.24
CA GLU A 124 -22.23 -33.45 -33.65
C GLU A 124 -23.17 -32.25 -33.87
N LEU A 125 -22.66 -31.19 -34.47
CA LEU A 125 -23.40 -29.99 -34.85
C LEU A 125 -24.04 -30.21 -36.22
N THR A 126 -25.35 -30.37 -36.22
CA THR A 126 -26.16 -30.57 -37.44
C THR A 126 -26.78 -29.27 -37.95
N ALA A 127 -27.03 -28.32 -37.04
CA ALA A 127 -27.34 -26.92 -37.31
C ALA A 127 -26.85 -26.06 -36.13
N PRO A 128 -26.81 -24.72 -36.25
CA PRO A 128 -26.30 -23.87 -35.18
C PRO A 128 -26.98 -24.06 -33.81
N ALA A 129 -28.31 -24.23 -33.82
CA ALA A 129 -29.10 -24.50 -32.63
C ALA A 129 -29.25 -26.00 -32.31
N ASP A 130 -28.84 -26.90 -33.22
CA ASP A 130 -29.09 -28.33 -33.14
C ASP A 130 -27.79 -29.15 -33.13
N PHE A 131 -27.42 -29.60 -31.94
CA PHE A 131 -26.29 -30.49 -31.70
C PHE A 131 -26.72 -31.75 -30.96
N VAL A 132 -26.22 -32.90 -31.40
CA VAL A 132 -26.60 -34.24 -30.91
C VAL A 132 -25.43 -34.84 -30.14
N LEU A 133 -25.68 -35.34 -28.93
CA LEU A 133 -24.66 -36.04 -28.15
C LEU A 133 -24.25 -37.31 -28.90
N ARG A 134 -22.97 -37.43 -29.24
CA ARG A 134 -22.38 -38.64 -29.83
C ARG A 134 -21.85 -39.58 -28.76
N SER A 135 -21.07 -39.03 -27.83
CA SER A 135 -20.48 -39.80 -26.75
C SER A 135 -20.21 -38.94 -25.53
N LYS A 136 -20.03 -39.61 -24.39
CA LYS A 136 -19.63 -39.04 -23.12
C LYS A 136 -18.55 -39.94 -22.53
N PHE A 137 -17.48 -39.34 -22.06
CA PHE A 137 -16.42 -39.98 -21.31
C PHE A 137 -16.48 -39.48 -19.87
N ASP A 138 -16.74 -40.39 -18.94
CA ASP A 138 -16.77 -40.12 -17.50
C ASP A 138 -15.33 -40.10 -16.97
N SER A 139 -14.75 -38.91 -16.81
CA SER A 139 -13.44 -38.80 -16.20
C SER A 139 -13.57 -39.02 -14.70
N ALA A 140 -12.57 -39.65 -14.08
CA ALA A 140 -12.61 -39.92 -12.65
C ALA A 140 -12.43 -38.65 -11.80
N GLY A 141 -12.19 -37.49 -12.42
CA GLY A 141 -11.83 -36.22 -11.79
C GLY A 141 -12.85 -35.13 -12.13
N TYR A 142 -12.37 -33.88 -12.20
CA TYR A 142 -13.19 -32.76 -12.64
C TYR A 142 -12.62 -32.22 -13.95
N ALA A 143 -13.31 -32.46 -15.06
CA ALA A 143 -12.92 -31.91 -16.35
C ALA A 143 -13.15 -30.39 -16.36
N ILE A 144 -12.08 -29.62 -16.20
CA ILE A 144 -12.11 -28.15 -16.11
C ILE A 144 -11.84 -27.53 -17.49
N ASP A 145 -10.68 -27.85 -18.08
CA ASP A 145 -10.25 -27.39 -19.41
C ASP A 145 -9.73 -28.55 -20.26
N PHE A 146 -9.58 -28.33 -21.57
CA PHE A 146 -8.94 -29.26 -22.48
C PHE A 146 -8.35 -28.57 -23.71
N ALA A 147 -7.32 -29.19 -24.29
CA ALA A 147 -6.76 -28.83 -25.59
C ALA A 147 -6.72 -30.02 -26.54
N ILE A 148 -6.95 -29.79 -27.84
CA ILE A 148 -6.96 -30.85 -28.85
C ILE A 148 -5.71 -30.78 -29.74
N LYS A 149 -5.00 -31.91 -29.88
CA LYS A 149 -3.91 -32.10 -30.86
C LYS A 149 -4.17 -33.34 -31.68
N GLY A 150 -4.52 -33.16 -32.95
CA GLY A 150 -4.85 -34.27 -33.86
C GLY A 150 -6.11 -35.01 -33.40
N HIS A 151 -5.97 -36.29 -33.10
CA HIS A 151 -7.05 -37.12 -32.55
C HIS A 151 -6.88 -37.36 -31.04
N TYR A 152 -6.20 -36.46 -30.33
CA TYR A 152 -6.08 -36.52 -28.87
C TYR A 152 -6.66 -35.28 -28.21
N ALA A 153 -7.47 -35.50 -27.16
CA ALA A 153 -7.88 -34.46 -26.23
C ALA A 153 -7.06 -34.60 -24.94
N PHE A 154 -6.40 -33.52 -24.55
CA PHE A 154 -5.62 -33.42 -23.32
C PHE A 154 -6.44 -32.60 -22.32
N LEU A 155 -6.86 -33.22 -21.23
CA LEU A 155 -7.79 -32.65 -20.26
C LEU A 155 -7.05 -32.27 -18.97
N ALA A 156 -7.29 -31.05 -18.50
CA ALA A 156 -7.06 -30.69 -17.11
C ALA A 156 -8.20 -31.28 -16.26
N ASP A 157 -7.98 -32.49 -15.73
CA ASP A 157 -8.96 -33.30 -15.00
C ASP A 157 -8.94 -33.03 -13.48
N GLY A 158 -8.69 -31.78 -13.08
CA GLY A 158 -8.75 -31.33 -11.69
C GLY A 158 -7.83 -32.16 -10.79
N ASP A 159 -8.43 -32.83 -9.79
CA ASP A 159 -7.73 -33.66 -8.80
C ASP A 159 -6.92 -34.83 -9.39
N ASN A 160 -7.19 -35.21 -10.64
CA ASN A 160 -6.48 -36.29 -11.33
C ASN A 160 -5.31 -35.82 -12.20
N GLY A 161 -5.06 -34.51 -12.28
CA GLY A 161 -4.04 -33.92 -13.12
C GLY A 161 -4.40 -33.97 -14.61
N LEU A 162 -3.43 -34.33 -15.45
CA LEU A 162 -3.59 -34.40 -16.90
C LEU A 162 -4.12 -35.77 -17.33
N ALA A 163 -5.29 -35.82 -17.96
CA ALA A 163 -5.79 -37.01 -18.66
C ALA A 163 -5.65 -36.84 -20.18
N VAL A 164 -5.31 -37.92 -20.91
CA VAL A 164 -5.26 -37.89 -22.37
C VAL A 164 -6.22 -38.91 -22.95
N LEU A 165 -7.12 -38.44 -23.80
CA LEU A 165 -8.12 -39.23 -24.51
C LEU A 165 -7.76 -39.34 -25.98
N ASP A 166 -7.71 -40.55 -26.50
CA ASP A 166 -7.81 -40.82 -27.93
C ASP A 166 -9.28 -40.61 -28.36
N ILE A 167 -9.46 -39.67 -29.27
CA ILE A 167 -10.74 -39.27 -29.87
C ILE A 167 -10.79 -39.58 -31.38
N GLU A 168 -9.99 -40.53 -31.89
CA GLU A 168 -10.08 -41.00 -33.29
C GLU A 168 -11.49 -41.54 -33.57
N ASN A 169 -12.03 -42.32 -32.63
CA ASN A 169 -13.43 -42.69 -32.63
C ASN A 169 -14.25 -41.79 -31.70
N LEU A 170 -14.87 -40.76 -32.29
CA LEU A 170 -15.71 -39.80 -31.58
C LEU A 170 -16.91 -40.42 -30.85
N ASP A 171 -17.36 -41.62 -31.25
CA ASP A 171 -18.48 -42.30 -30.61
C ASP A 171 -18.02 -43.11 -29.37
N ALA A 172 -16.72 -43.30 -29.17
CA ALA A 172 -16.14 -43.99 -28.03
C ALA A 172 -14.70 -43.50 -27.71
N PRO A 173 -14.55 -42.31 -27.11
CA PRO A 173 -13.26 -41.83 -26.61
C PRO A 173 -12.62 -42.80 -25.62
N VAL A 174 -11.30 -42.97 -25.70
CA VAL A 174 -10.54 -43.88 -24.82
C VAL A 174 -9.42 -43.12 -24.13
N GLN A 175 -9.37 -43.19 -22.80
CA GLN A 175 -8.24 -42.66 -22.06
C GLN A 175 -6.99 -43.52 -22.27
N VAL A 176 -5.94 -42.91 -22.83
CA VAL A 176 -4.65 -43.56 -23.12
C VAL A 176 -3.58 -43.21 -22.10
N ALA A 177 -3.70 -42.06 -21.42
CA ALA A 177 -2.77 -41.65 -20.38
C ALA A 177 -3.43 -40.89 -19.22
N GLN A 178 -2.75 -40.91 -18.06
CA GLN A 178 -3.03 -40.07 -16.90
C GLN A 178 -1.72 -39.69 -16.23
N ARG A 179 -1.55 -38.40 -15.90
CA ARG A 179 -0.37 -37.87 -15.22
C ARG A 179 -0.81 -37.00 -14.04
N PRO A 180 -0.36 -37.27 -12.82
CA PRO A 180 -0.74 -36.47 -11.67
C PRO A 180 -0.10 -35.08 -11.72
N CYS A 181 -0.88 -34.07 -11.36
CA CYS A 181 -0.37 -32.81 -10.83
C CYS A 181 -0.19 -32.98 -9.31
N GLY A 182 0.74 -32.23 -8.68
CA GLY A 182 0.87 -32.24 -7.21
C GLY A 182 -0.29 -31.53 -6.49
N ASP A 183 -1.08 -30.77 -7.24
CA ASP A 183 -2.35 -30.13 -6.87
C ASP A 183 -3.34 -30.29 -8.06
N LYS A 184 -4.46 -29.56 -8.10
CA LYS A 184 -5.44 -29.63 -9.20
C LYS A 184 -4.88 -29.08 -10.51
N ALA A 185 -5.17 -29.77 -11.62
CA ALA A 185 -5.00 -29.21 -12.96
C ALA A 185 -6.18 -28.28 -13.28
N TYR A 186 -5.89 -27.00 -13.47
CA TYR A 186 -6.90 -25.98 -13.77
C TYR A 186 -7.01 -25.68 -15.27
N ASP A 187 -5.88 -25.62 -15.96
CA ASP A 187 -5.83 -25.26 -17.37
C ASP A 187 -4.68 -25.94 -18.11
N ILE A 188 -4.76 -25.99 -19.45
CA ILE A 188 -3.81 -26.61 -20.35
C ILE A 188 -3.67 -25.87 -21.68
N ALA A 189 -2.42 -25.54 -22.05
CA ALA A 189 -2.07 -25.06 -23.38
C ALA A 189 -1.13 -26.02 -24.12
N ILE A 190 -1.30 -26.13 -25.44
CA ILE A 190 -0.42 -26.91 -26.32
C ILE A 190 0.33 -25.97 -27.28
N ASN A 191 1.66 -26.06 -27.31
CA ASN A 191 2.50 -25.42 -28.31
C ASN A 191 3.41 -26.45 -28.99
N GLY A 192 3.06 -26.85 -30.21
CA GLY A 192 3.80 -27.86 -30.97
C GLY A 192 3.80 -29.23 -30.28
N ASP A 193 4.97 -29.69 -29.84
CA ASP A 193 5.17 -30.97 -29.16
C ASP A 193 5.17 -30.89 -27.64
N PHE A 194 4.75 -29.75 -27.07
CA PHE A 194 4.68 -29.56 -25.63
C PHE A 194 3.26 -29.24 -25.14
N ALA A 195 2.88 -29.83 -24.02
CA ALA A 195 1.72 -29.44 -23.24
C ALA A 195 2.16 -28.78 -21.93
N TYR A 196 1.57 -27.64 -21.61
CA TYR A 196 1.80 -26.85 -20.42
C TYR A 196 0.55 -26.89 -19.57
N VAL A 197 0.65 -27.40 -18.34
CA VAL A 197 -0.49 -27.61 -17.44
C VAL A 197 -0.36 -26.72 -16.21
N ALA A 198 -1.36 -25.88 -15.97
CA ALA A 198 -1.51 -25.10 -14.76
C ALA A 198 -1.94 -26.03 -13.61
N CYS A 199 -0.99 -26.44 -12.78
CA CYS A 199 -1.20 -27.37 -11.68
C CYS A 199 -1.39 -26.63 -10.33
N GLY A 200 -2.12 -25.49 -10.32
CA GLY A 200 -2.47 -24.79 -9.09
C GLY A 200 -1.25 -24.34 -8.29
N LEU A 201 -1.21 -24.74 -7.01
CA LEU A 201 -0.05 -24.45 -6.13
C LEU A 201 1.21 -25.21 -6.54
N ASP A 202 1.13 -26.28 -7.35
CA ASP A 202 2.32 -26.99 -7.85
C ASP A 202 2.99 -26.25 -9.02
N GLY A 203 2.42 -25.12 -9.47
CA GLY A 203 2.96 -24.27 -10.52
C GLY A 203 2.64 -24.81 -11.92
N LEU A 204 3.62 -24.74 -12.83
CA LEU A 204 3.48 -25.14 -14.22
C LEU A 204 4.19 -26.47 -14.48
N HIS A 205 3.48 -27.45 -15.02
CA HIS A 205 4.08 -28.69 -15.54
C HIS A 205 4.24 -28.63 -17.05
N THR A 206 5.42 -29.00 -17.54
CA THR A 206 5.69 -29.14 -18.98
C THR A 206 5.82 -30.61 -19.35
N TYR A 207 5.01 -31.07 -20.30
CA TYR A 207 5.04 -32.43 -20.83
C TYR A 207 5.49 -32.44 -22.30
N ASP A 208 6.38 -33.37 -22.66
CA ASP A 208 6.60 -33.78 -24.05
C ASP A 208 5.38 -34.61 -24.50
N ILE A 209 4.74 -34.18 -25.59
CA ILE A 209 3.59 -34.83 -26.21
C ILE A 209 3.86 -35.19 -27.68
N SER A 210 5.15 -35.32 -28.07
CA SER A 210 5.56 -35.87 -29.37
C SER A 210 5.02 -37.30 -29.56
N ASN A 211 4.95 -38.07 -28.47
CA ASN A 211 4.09 -39.24 -28.34
C ASN A 211 2.87 -38.90 -27.47
N SER A 212 1.76 -38.56 -28.11
CA SER A 212 0.53 -38.17 -27.42
C SER A 212 -0.10 -39.29 -26.58
N GLU A 213 0.16 -40.57 -26.89
CA GLU A 213 -0.30 -41.71 -26.06
C GLU A 213 0.48 -41.85 -24.75
N ALA A 214 1.68 -41.28 -24.67
CA ALA A 214 2.55 -41.39 -23.50
C ALA A 214 3.27 -40.06 -23.21
N PRO A 215 2.55 -39.02 -22.73
CA PRO A 215 3.16 -37.76 -22.37
C PRO A 215 4.25 -37.96 -21.31
N GLU A 216 5.41 -37.36 -21.49
CA GLU A 216 6.54 -37.44 -20.55
C GLU A 216 6.73 -36.10 -19.84
N LEU A 217 6.72 -36.10 -18.50
CA LEU A 217 6.98 -34.88 -17.73
C LEU A 217 8.44 -34.47 -17.89
N LEU A 218 8.67 -33.27 -18.44
CA LEU A 218 10.01 -32.72 -18.64
C LEU A 218 10.46 -31.85 -17.46
N SER A 219 9.56 -31.01 -16.94
CA SER A 219 9.88 -30.09 -15.86
C SER A 219 8.66 -29.69 -15.03
N ARG A 220 8.96 -29.21 -13.83
CA ARG A 220 8.03 -28.53 -12.92
C ARG A 220 8.60 -27.16 -12.61
N TYR A 221 7.96 -26.13 -13.10
CA TYR A 221 8.28 -24.76 -12.74
C TYR A 221 7.42 -24.37 -11.54
N LYS A 222 8.06 -24.16 -10.40
CA LYS A 222 7.38 -23.72 -9.18
C LYS A 222 7.18 -22.20 -9.26
N SER A 223 5.94 -21.77 -9.48
CA SER A 223 5.55 -20.37 -9.28
C SER A 223 5.50 -20.06 -7.77
N GLU A 224 5.74 -18.80 -7.42
CA GLU A 224 5.63 -18.29 -6.04
C GLU A 224 4.16 -18.23 -5.57
N HIS A 225 3.20 -18.20 -6.50
CA HIS A 225 1.78 -18.30 -6.21
C HIS A 225 1.03 -19.31 -7.09
N VAL A 226 -0.30 -19.31 -6.98
CA VAL A 226 -1.20 -20.27 -7.64
C VAL A 226 -1.25 -20.00 -9.14
N VAL A 227 -0.98 -21.00 -9.97
CA VAL A 227 -1.16 -20.90 -11.42
C VAL A 227 -2.53 -21.49 -11.79
N LEU A 228 -3.44 -20.66 -12.27
CA LEU A 228 -4.79 -21.08 -12.64
C LEU A 228 -5.04 -21.15 -14.15
N ASP A 229 -4.28 -20.37 -14.92
CA ASP A 229 -4.44 -20.21 -16.36
C ASP A 229 -3.07 -20.27 -17.04
N VAL A 230 -3.01 -20.82 -18.25
CA VAL A 230 -1.78 -20.92 -19.05
C VAL A 230 -2.07 -20.77 -20.54
N SER A 231 -1.42 -19.81 -21.17
CA SER A 231 -1.32 -19.69 -22.62
C SER A 231 0.11 -19.90 -23.10
N ALA A 232 0.33 -20.39 -24.32
CA ALA A 232 1.70 -20.67 -24.80
C ALA A 232 1.94 -20.27 -26.25
N LYS A 233 3.01 -19.50 -26.49
CA LYS A 233 3.43 -19.06 -27.84
C LYS A 233 4.96 -18.96 -27.95
N ASP A 234 5.50 -19.41 -29.08
CA ASP A 234 6.90 -19.21 -29.50
C ASP A 234 7.96 -19.57 -28.44
N GLY A 235 7.71 -20.63 -27.65
CA GLY A 235 8.60 -21.07 -26.57
C GLY A 235 8.50 -20.26 -25.28
N TYR A 236 7.39 -19.53 -25.07
CA TYR A 236 7.02 -18.91 -23.81
C TYR A 236 5.66 -19.42 -23.34
N ALA A 237 5.54 -19.63 -22.03
CA ALA A 237 4.28 -19.87 -21.34
C ALA A 237 3.91 -18.59 -20.57
N PHE A 238 2.67 -18.16 -20.68
CA PHE A 238 2.10 -17.00 -20.01
C PHE A 238 1.13 -17.51 -18.96
N LEU A 239 1.46 -17.29 -17.69
CA LEU A 239 0.76 -17.85 -16.55
C LEU A 239 -0.13 -16.79 -15.92
N GLY A 240 -1.42 -17.12 -15.78
CA GLY A 240 -2.35 -16.34 -14.97
C GLY A 240 -2.15 -16.68 -13.50
N ASP A 241 -1.67 -15.70 -12.75
CA ASP A 241 -1.42 -15.78 -11.32
C ASP A 241 -2.31 -14.77 -10.57
N PRO A 242 -3.20 -15.21 -9.65
CA PRO A 242 -4.11 -14.32 -8.95
C PRO A 242 -3.43 -13.26 -8.06
N SER A 243 -2.17 -13.48 -7.67
CA SER A 243 -1.41 -12.59 -6.76
C SER A 243 -0.34 -11.78 -7.49
N ALA A 244 0.19 -12.29 -8.61
CA ALA A 244 1.25 -11.65 -9.39
C ALA A 244 0.81 -11.08 -10.75
N GLY A 245 -0.44 -11.32 -11.19
CA GLY A 245 -0.93 -10.90 -12.50
C GLY A 245 -0.54 -11.88 -13.61
N LEU A 246 0.00 -11.37 -14.74
CA LEU A 246 0.48 -12.22 -15.83
C LEU A 246 2.00 -12.40 -15.73
N ILE A 247 2.45 -13.65 -15.68
CA ILE A 247 3.86 -14.02 -15.66
C ILE A 247 4.26 -14.63 -17.00
N ALA A 248 5.31 -14.12 -17.64
CA ALA A 248 5.94 -14.74 -18.80
C ALA A 248 7.10 -15.63 -18.37
N VAL A 249 7.02 -16.91 -18.70
CA VAL A 249 8.03 -17.94 -18.44
C VAL A 249 8.62 -18.41 -19.77
N ASN A 250 9.94 -18.28 -19.90
CA ASN A 250 10.68 -18.84 -21.03
C ASN A 250 10.78 -20.36 -20.86
N VAL A 251 10.22 -21.08 -21.81
CA VAL A 251 10.15 -22.55 -21.87
C VAL A 251 10.85 -23.10 -23.12
N LYS A 252 11.76 -22.31 -23.74
CA LYS A 252 12.56 -22.76 -24.90
C LYS A 252 13.48 -23.93 -24.55
N ASP A 253 14.03 -23.91 -23.33
CA ASP A 253 14.60 -25.10 -22.72
C ASP A 253 13.54 -25.73 -21.80
N PRO A 254 12.85 -26.79 -22.25
CA PRO A 254 11.74 -27.37 -21.51
C PRO A 254 12.18 -28.08 -20.21
N PHE A 255 13.50 -28.24 -19.98
CA PHE A 255 14.03 -28.80 -18.74
C PHE A 255 14.34 -27.72 -17.70
N ASN A 256 14.45 -26.46 -18.14
CA ASN A 256 14.79 -25.35 -17.28
C ASN A 256 13.93 -24.10 -17.58
N PRO A 257 12.61 -24.17 -17.31
CA PRO A 257 11.76 -23.00 -17.40
C PRO A 257 12.23 -21.91 -16.43
N ARG A 258 12.20 -20.66 -16.88
CA ARG A 258 12.52 -19.51 -16.04
C ARG A 258 11.57 -18.37 -16.32
N GLU A 259 11.17 -17.67 -15.28
CA GLU A 259 10.51 -16.39 -15.45
C GLU A 259 11.40 -15.41 -16.21
N THR A 260 10.81 -14.64 -17.12
CA THR A 260 11.50 -13.58 -17.87
C THR A 260 10.89 -12.21 -17.68
N SER A 261 9.59 -12.14 -17.41
CA SER A 261 8.87 -10.88 -17.30
C SER A 261 7.58 -11.11 -16.52
N ARG A 262 7.06 -10.06 -15.91
CA ARG A 262 5.73 -10.05 -15.32
C ARG A 262 5.10 -8.68 -15.53
N VAL A 263 3.77 -8.65 -15.62
CA VAL A 263 3.02 -7.40 -15.60
C VAL A 263 1.93 -7.50 -14.53
N SER A 264 1.89 -6.49 -13.67
CA SER A 264 0.87 -6.29 -12.64
C SER A 264 0.35 -4.86 -12.72
N SER A 265 -0.96 -4.67 -12.83
CA SER A 265 -1.69 -3.42 -12.67
C SER A 265 -2.43 -3.45 -11.32
N VAL A 266 -2.96 -2.30 -10.88
CA VAL A 266 -3.89 -2.23 -9.73
C VAL A 266 -5.13 -3.14 -9.95
N LEU A 267 -5.42 -3.51 -11.21
CA LEU A 267 -6.47 -4.43 -11.65
C LEU A 267 -5.97 -5.89 -11.84
N LEU A 268 -4.71 -6.20 -11.57
CA LEU A 268 -4.10 -7.54 -11.76
C LEU A 268 -3.84 -8.27 -10.44
N ARG A 269 -4.36 -7.76 -9.31
CA ARG A 269 -4.63 -8.59 -8.10
C ARG A 269 -5.96 -9.34 -8.18
N ASP A 270 -6.60 -9.22 -9.34
CA ASP A 270 -7.86 -9.82 -9.67
C ASP A 270 -7.56 -11.02 -10.59
N MET A 271 -7.91 -12.22 -10.13
CA MET A 271 -7.66 -13.51 -10.78
C MET A 271 -7.75 -13.45 -12.32
N TRP A 272 -6.66 -13.77 -13.02
CA TRP A 272 -6.70 -14.07 -14.46
C TRP A 272 -7.30 -15.46 -14.66
N VAL A 273 -8.26 -15.59 -15.58
CA VAL A 273 -9.10 -16.79 -15.68
C VAL A 273 -9.06 -17.45 -17.05
N ASP A 274 -8.82 -16.66 -18.10
CA ASP A 274 -8.70 -17.15 -19.48
C ASP A 274 -7.97 -16.10 -20.32
N ALA A 275 -7.27 -16.57 -21.35
CA ALA A 275 -6.43 -15.75 -22.21
C ALA A 275 -6.43 -16.25 -23.65
N GLU A 276 -6.60 -15.33 -24.60
CA GLU A 276 -6.44 -15.63 -26.02
C GLU A 276 -5.26 -14.86 -26.62
N ILE A 277 -4.37 -15.58 -27.31
CA ILE A 277 -3.25 -14.97 -28.05
C ILE A 277 -3.61 -14.79 -29.52
N ARG A 278 -3.51 -13.56 -30.03
CA ARG A 278 -3.57 -13.23 -31.46
C ARG A 278 -2.33 -12.46 -31.87
N GLY A 279 -1.55 -13.03 -32.78
CA GLY A 279 -0.34 -12.38 -33.29
C GLY A 279 0.64 -12.05 -32.15
N ASN A 280 0.84 -10.77 -31.91
CA ASN A 280 1.72 -10.25 -30.87
C ASN A 280 0.97 -9.75 -29.63
N LEU A 281 -0.34 -9.96 -29.56
CA LEU A 281 -1.17 -9.51 -28.45
C LEU A 281 -1.76 -10.70 -27.70
N LEU A 282 -1.86 -10.55 -26.39
CA LEU A 282 -2.62 -11.42 -25.50
C LEU A 282 -3.84 -10.63 -24.98
N PHE A 283 -5.01 -11.21 -25.16
CA PHE A 283 -6.30 -10.71 -24.68
C PHE A 283 -6.68 -11.50 -23.41
N GLY A 284 -6.61 -10.85 -22.25
CA GLY A 284 -6.87 -11.50 -20.96
C GLY A 284 -8.25 -11.18 -20.40
N ALA A 285 -8.98 -12.21 -19.97
CA ALA A 285 -10.17 -12.08 -19.14
C ALA A 285 -9.76 -11.99 -17.67
N CYS A 286 -9.86 -10.78 -17.11
CA CYS A 286 -9.59 -10.53 -15.70
C CYS A 286 -10.90 -10.56 -14.88
N LEU A 287 -10.88 -11.32 -13.77
CA LEU A 287 -12.06 -11.58 -12.93
C LEU A 287 -12.69 -10.30 -12.36
N TYR A 288 -11.95 -9.20 -12.20
CA TYR A 288 -12.56 -7.91 -11.81
C TYR A 288 -12.10 -6.72 -12.68
N GLY A 289 -11.16 -6.95 -13.62
CA GLY A 289 -10.63 -5.96 -14.56
C GLY A 289 -11.29 -5.93 -15.96
N GLY A 290 -12.08 -6.95 -16.34
CA GLY A 290 -12.70 -7.02 -17.67
C GLY A 290 -11.75 -7.59 -18.72
N LEU A 291 -11.79 -7.06 -19.95
CA LEU A 291 -10.82 -7.39 -21.00
C LEU A 291 -9.58 -6.49 -20.90
N GLU A 292 -8.40 -7.11 -20.80
CA GLU A 292 -7.09 -6.49 -20.86
C GLU A 292 -6.33 -6.91 -22.13
N ILE A 293 -5.50 -6.01 -22.66
CA ILE A 293 -4.76 -6.21 -23.91
C ILE A 293 -3.28 -5.98 -23.65
N ILE A 294 -2.49 -7.04 -23.82
CA ILE A 294 -1.07 -7.07 -23.47
C ILE A 294 -0.26 -7.31 -24.73
N ASP A 295 0.74 -6.47 -24.95
CA ASP A 295 1.76 -6.67 -25.97
C ASP A 295 2.77 -7.71 -25.48
N ILE A 296 2.84 -8.81 -26.22
CA ILE A 296 3.76 -9.93 -26.02
C ILE A 296 4.73 -10.08 -27.20
N SER A 297 4.92 -9.03 -28.00
CA SER A 297 5.91 -9.02 -29.09
C SER A 297 7.34 -9.24 -28.60
N ASP A 298 7.65 -8.78 -27.39
CA ASP A 298 8.85 -9.12 -26.62
C ASP A 298 8.45 -9.81 -25.31
N PRO A 299 8.43 -11.16 -25.26
CA PRO A 299 8.06 -11.91 -24.06
C PRO A 299 9.02 -11.72 -22.86
N GLU A 300 10.19 -11.11 -23.06
CA GLU A 300 11.08 -10.71 -21.95
C GLU A 300 10.68 -9.35 -21.36
N LYS A 301 9.79 -8.61 -22.05
CA LYS A 301 9.30 -7.28 -21.68
C LYS A 301 7.84 -7.11 -22.06
N ILE A 302 6.98 -7.98 -21.53
CA ILE A 302 5.55 -7.89 -21.78
C ILE A 302 4.99 -6.56 -21.25
N LYS A 303 3.99 -6.00 -21.92
CA LYS A 303 3.43 -4.70 -21.56
C LYS A 303 1.92 -4.67 -21.67
N LEU A 304 1.22 -4.23 -20.62
CA LEU A 304 -0.19 -3.88 -20.70
C LEU A 304 -0.35 -2.62 -21.57
N ILE A 305 -1.05 -2.75 -22.71
CA ILE A 305 -1.19 -1.67 -23.70
C ILE A 305 -2.61 -1.12 -23.81
N GLY A 306 -3.61 -1.78 -23.24
CA GLY A 306 -4.98 -1.28 -23.25
C GLY A 306 -5.94 -2.14 -22.48
N ARG A 307 -7.16 -1.63 -22.31
CA ARG A 307 -8.26 -2.33 -21.67
C ARG A 307 -9.58 -2.02 -22.36
N SER A 308 -10.62 -2.74 -21.94
CA SER A 308 -12.00 -2.42 -22.28
C SER A 308 -12.71 -1.61 -21.20
N ASN A 309 -13.81 -0.95 -21.57
CA ASN A 309 -14.73 -0.28 -20.64
C ASN A 309 -15.88 -1.20 -20.15
N THR A 310 -15.64 -2.52 -20.13
CA THR A 310 -16.63 -3.55 -19.80
C THR A 310 -16.94 -3.66 -18.31
N THR A 311 -16.02 -3.18 -17.46
CA THR A 311 -16.20 -3.09 -16.02
C THR A 311 -16.92 -1.81 -15.66
N GLY A 312 -17.76 -1.86 -14.61
CA GLY A 312 -18.18 -0.65 -13.92
C GLY A 312 -16.95 0.12 -13.39
N PRO A 313 -17.12 1.32 -12.81
CA PRO A 313 -15.99 2.01 -12.17
C PRO A 313 -15.24 1.05 -11.23
N VAL A 314 -13.91 1.07 -11.29
CA VAL A 314 -12.95 0.24 -10.54
C VAL A 314 -13.49 -0.11 -9.14
N GLY A 315 -13.42 -1.38 -8.73
CA GLY A 315 -13.98 -1.83 -7.45
C GLY A 315 -15.50 -2.02 -7.42
N SER A 316 -16.16 -2.28 -8.55
CA SER A 316 -17.51 -2.87 -8.47
C SER A 316 -17.36 -4.38 -8.29
N ASP A 317 -17.76 -4.90 -7.12
CA ASP A 317 -17.83 -6.32 -6.71
C ASP A 317 -18.71 -7.23 -7.60
N TYR A 318 -18.95 -6.81 -8.83
CA TYR A 318 -20.09 -7.24 -9.60
C TYR A 318 -19.79 -7.47 -11.08
N ALA A 319 -18.60 -7.81 -11.55
CA ALA A 319 -18.45 -8.26 -12.94
C ALA A 319 -17.28 -9.21 -13.07
N ARG A 320 -17.57 -10.52 -13.05
CA ARG A 320 -16.57 -11.57 -13.19
C ARG A 320 -16.46 -12.05 -14.63
N SER A 321 -15.36 -11.74 -15.30
CA SER A 321 -15.04 -12.28 -16.64
C SER A 321 -14.38 -13.64 -16.48
N PHE A 322 -14.85 -14.64 -17.23
CA PHE A 322 -14.35 -16.01 -17.13
C PHE A 322 -13.70 -16.52 -18.40
N GLY A 323 -14.09 -15.98 -19.56
CA GLY A 323 -13.65 -16.43 -20.86
C GLY A 323 -13.67 -15.32 -21.89
N VAL A 324 -12.76 -15.41 -22.85
CA VAL A 324 -12.58 -14.45 -23.94
C VAL A 324 -12.39 -15.17 -25.28
N GLU A 325 -13.15 -14.76 -26.29
CA GLU A 325 -12.94 -15.21 -27.68
C GLU A 325 -12.93 -14.01 -28.64
N ILE A 326 -11.93 -13.91 -29.49
CA ILE A 326 -11.75 -12.86 -30.50
C ILE A 326 -12.22 -13.41 -31.86
N SER A 327 -13.27 -12.79 -32.41
CA SER A 327 -13.76 -13.12 -33.75
C SER A 327 -14.13 -11.88 -34.57
N GLY A 328 -13.45 -11.73 -35.70
CA GLY A 328 -13.50 -10.51 -36.50
C GLY A 328 -12.91 -9.34 -35.71
N ASN A 329 -13.64 -8.23 -35.63
CA ASN A 329 -13.23 -7.04 -34.87
C ASN A 329 -13.86 -7.01 -33.46
N TYR A 330 -14.26 -8.16 -32.90
CA TYR A 330 -14.98 -8.21 -31.64
C TYR A 330 -14.35 -9.22 -30.68
N ALA A 331 -14.23 -8.84 -29.42
CA ALA A 331 -14.03 -9.75 -28.30
C ALA A 331 -15.39 -10.10 -27.69
N TYR A 332 -15.61 -11.38 -27.46
CA TYR A 332 -16.79 -11.94 -26.82
C TYR A 332 -16.38 -12.40 -25.42
N MET A 333 -16.97 -11.80 -24.39
CA MET A 333 -16.58 -12.01 -23.00
C MET A 333 -17.71 -12.70 -22.24
N SER A 334 -17.45 -13.82 -21.59
CA SER A 334 -18.38 -14.46 -20.65
C SER A 334 -18.28 -13.78 -19.28
N THR A 335 -19.36 -13.14 -18.83
CA THR A 335 -19.39 -12.41 -17.56
C THR A 335 -20.51 -12.88 -16.62
N TYR A 336 -20.21 -13.06 -15.33
CA TYR A 336 -21.19 -13.46 -14.32
C TYR A 336 -21.09 -12.61 -13.04
N TYR A 337 -22.12 -12.64 -12.19
CA TYR A 337 -22.27 -11.84 -10.97
C TYR A 337 -22.38 -10.31 -11.14
N ALA A 338 -23.13 -9.83 -12.14
CA ALA A 338 -23.27 -8.39 -12.41
C ALA A 338 -24.68 -7.78 -12.25
N PRO A 339 -24.85 -6.44 -12.20
CA PRO A 339 -26.12 -5.82 -12.54
C PRO A 339 -26.62 -6.39 -13.88
N ARG A 340 -27.94 -6.51 -14.11
CA ARG A 340 -28.49 -7.12 -15.34
C ARG A 340 -27.86 -6.61 -16.66
N LYS A 341 -27.36 -5.38 -16.68
CA LYS A 341 -26.69 -4.78 -17.85
C LYS A 341 -25.27 -5.29 -18.15
N TYR A 342 -24.64 -6.02 -17.23
CA TYR A 342 -23.25 -6.47 -17.32
C TYR A 342 -23.11 -8.00 -17.15
N ARG A 343 -24.22 -8.73 -17.03
CA ARG A 343 -24.26 -10.20 -16.97
C ARG A 343 -24.38 -10.80 -18.35
N GLY A 344 -23.81 -11.99 -18.52
CA GLY A 344 -24.02 -12.84 -19.67
C GLY A 344 -22.87 -12.76 -20.67
N LEU A 345 -23.19 -12.58 -21.95
CA LEU A 345 -22.17 -12.34 -22.97
C LEU A 345 -22.05 -10.84 -23.21
N GLN A 346 -20.85 -10.30 -23.03
CA GLN A 346 -20.52 -8.94 -23.47
C GLN A 346 -19.79 -8.98 -24.81
N VAL A 347 -20.10 -8.03 -25.68
CA VAL A 347 -19.46 -7.87 -26.99
C VAL A 347 -18.70 -6.56 -26.98
N VAL A 348 -17.39 -6.67 -27.16
CA VAL A 348 -16.44 -5.56 -27.13
C VAL A 348 -15.90 -5.35 -28.52
N GLU A 349 -16.13 -4.18 -29.09
CA GLU A 349 -15.55 -3.80 -30.38
C GLU A 349 -14.07 -3.44 -30.18
N LEU A 350 -13.22 -4.02 -31.03
CA LEU A 350 -11.78 -3.80 -31.11
C LEU A 350 -11.45 -3.04 -32.39
N ASP A 351 -10.42 -2.21 -32.35
CA ASP A 351 -9.80 -1.75 -33.59
C ASP A 351 -9.32 -2.99 -34.39
N LYS A 352 -9.48 -2.94 -35.72
CA LYS A 352 -9.13 -4.07 -36.58
C LYS A 352 -7.66 -4.49 -36.43
N SER A 353 -6.74 -3.55 -36.26
CA SER A 353 -5.32 -3.86 -36.09
C SER A 353 -5.04 -4.60 -34.78
N ILE A 354 -5.71 -4.19 -33.71
CA ILE A 354 -5.69 -4.87 -32.41
C ILE A 354 -6.26 -6.28 -32.55
N ALA A 355 -7.45 -6.43 -33.16
CA ALA A 355 -8.09 -7.72 -33.35
C ALA A 355 -7.27 -8.68 -34.22
N ASP A 356 -6.57 -8.16 -35.24
CA ASP A 356 -5.64 -8.91 -36.08
C ASP A 356 -4.32 -9.26 -35.34
N GLY A 357 -4.15 -8.85 -34.08
CA GLY A 357 -2.99 -9.16 -33.26
C GLY A 357 -1.74 -8.34 -33.59
N LEU A 358 -1.91 -7.19 -34.24
CA LEU A 358 -0.82 -6.28 -34.56
C LEU A 358 -0.55 -5.37 -33.36
N ALA A 359 0.68 -5.39 -32.84
CA ALA A 359 1.10 -4.44 -31.82
C ALA A 359 0.89 -3.00 -32.33
N VAL A 360 0.45 -2.10 -31.44
CA VAL A 360 0.23 -0.69 -31.78
C VAL A 360 1.55 -0.08 -32.17
N VAL A 361 1.75 0.14 -33.48
CA VAL A 361 2.89 0.91 -34.02
C VAL A 361 2.59 2.38 -33.80
N ASP A 362 2.84 2.91 -32.60
CA ASP A 362 2.90 4.35 -32.26
C ASP A 362 2.06 5.24 -33.20
N THR A 363 0.75 4.94 -33.32
CA THR A 363 -0.12 5.65 -34.24
C THR A 363 -0.63 6.87 -33.50
N GLY A 364 0.08 7.99 -33.68
CA GLY A 364 -0.29 9.30 -33.14
C GLY A 364 -1.80 9.62 -33.23
N LEU A 365 -2.48 9.44 -32.10
CA LEU A 365 -3.81 9.98 -31.81
C LEU A 365 -3.67 11.28 -31.00
N PRO A 366 -4.69 12.16 -31.02
CA PRO A 366 -4.49 13.59 -31.18
C PRO A 366 -4.13 14.33 -29.89
N PHE A 367 -3.16 15.23 -30.05
CA PHE A 367 -2.93 16.48 -29.34
C PHE A 367 -4.11 16.95 -28.45
N ILE A 368 -4.01 16.73 -27.14
CA ILE A 368 -4.73 17.53 -26.14
C ILE A 368 -4.11 18.94 -26.21
N PRO A 369 -4.89 20.02 -26.37
CA PRO A 369 -4.33 21.36 -26.37
C PRO A 369 -3.65 21.61 -25.04
N LYS A 370 -2.41 22.08 -25.08
CA LYS A 370 -1.66 22.59 -23.93
C LYS A 370 -2.59 23.47 -23.07
N SER A 371 -3.11 22.94 -21.97
CA SER A 371 -3.41 23.78 -20.81
C SER A 371 -2.07 24.30 -20.33
N LYS A 372 -2.04 25.59 -20.00
CA LYS A 372 -0.85 26.18 -19.38
C LYS A 372 -0.53 25.39 -18.13
N ALA A 373 0.73 24.97 -17.99
CA ALA A 373 1.29 24.63 -16.69
C ALA A 373 0.87 25.72 -15.68
N PRO A 374 0.33 25.36 -14.51
CA PRO A 374 0.40 26.25 -13.37
C PRO A 374 1.88 26.52 -13.12
N ASP A 375 2.22 27.80 -12.92
CA ASP A 375 3.55 28.19 -12.52
C ASP A 375 3.90 27.44 -11.23
N THR A 376 4.85 26.50 -11.28
CA THR A 376 5.52 25.92 -10.12
C THR A 376 6.35 27.01 -9.46
N ALA A 377 5.69 27.91 -8.75
CA ALA A 377 6.30 28.70 -7.71
C ALA A 377 6.12 27.89 -6.42
N ALA A 378 7.23 27.47 -5.81
CA ALA A 378 7.24 27.14 -4.40
C ALA A 378 6.73 28.37 -3.63
N VAL A 379 5.41 28.42 -3.39
CA VAL A 379 4.80 29.44 -2.57
C VAL A 379 5.16 29.11 -1.13
N SER A 380 5.62 30.11 -0.37
CA SER A 380 5.76 29.97 1.07
C SER A 380 4.40 29.62 1.68
N PHE A 381 4.18 28.33 1.97
CA PHE A 381 2.89 27.74 2.39
C PHE A 381 2.23 28.43 3.58
N ALA A 382 3.01 28.99 4.51
CA ALA A 382 2.47 29.49 5.77
C ALA A 382 1.42 30.63 5.61
N GLY A 383 1.56 31.50 4.60
CA GLY A 383 0.66 32.65 4.42
C GLY A 383 -0.59 32.38 3.57
N THR A 384 -0.59 31.29 2.80
CA THR A 384 -1.71 30.84 1.96
C THR A 384 -2.56 29.81 2.69
N ALA A 385 -1.94 28.85 3.38
CA ALA A 385 -2.65 27.86 4.18
C ALA A 385 -3.52 28.51 5.27
N ASP A 386 -2.99 29.48 6.03
CA ASP A 386 -3.76 30.18 7.07
C ASP A 386 -5.04 30.84 6.51
N LYS A 387 -5.00 31.37 5.28
CA LYS A 387 -6.18 31.99 4.66
C LYS A 387 -7.20 30.97 4.18
N LEU A 388 -6.74 29.84 3.66
CA LEU A 388 -7.57 28.72 3.25
C LEU A 388 -8.29 28.14 4.48
N ILE A 389 -7.53 27.82 5.52
CA ILE A 389 -8.04 27.34 6.80
C ILE A 389 -9.03 28.34 7.42
N ASP A 390 -8.75 29.65 7.37
CA ASP A 390 -9.69 30.69 7.85
C ASP A 390 -11.00 30.67 7.03
N ALA A 391 -10.93 30.43 5.72
CA ALA A 391 -12.10 30.30 4.85
C ALA A 391 -12.92 29.05 5.19
N HIS A 392 -12.27 27.88 5.29
CA HIS A 392 -12.88 26.63 5.74
C HIS A 392 -13.56 26.80 7.09
N ASN A 393 -12.87 27.39 8.08
CA ASN A 393 -13.42 27.66 9.40
C ASN A 393 -14.68 28.52 9.37
N LYS A 394 -14.70 29.55 8.51
CA LYS A 394 -15.88 30.40 8.34
C LYS A 394 -17.05 29.60 7.74
N MET A 395 -16.80 28.78 6.74
CA MET A 395 -17.82 27.92 6.13
C MET A 395 -18.39 26.89 7.11
N ILE A 396 -17.52 26.30 7.94
CA ILE A 396 -17.90 25.41 9.04
C ILE A 396 -18.81 26.15 10.03
N ASP A 397 -18.44 27.35 10.47
CA ASP A 397 -19.25 28.13 11.42
C ASP A 397 -20.64 28.47 10.84
N GLU A 398 -20.71 28.85 9.57
CA GLU A 398 -21.97 29.09 8.87
C GLU A 398 -22.82 27.79 8.77
N ALA A 399 -22.19 26.65 8.50
CA ALA A 399 -22.84 25.35 8.44
C ALA A 399 -23.39 24.92 9.81
N LEU A 400 -22.65 25.18 10.89
CA LEU A 400 -23.07 24.92 12.26
C LEU A 400 -24.25 25.81 12.67
N GLU A 401 -24.20 27.10 12.36
CA GLU A 401 -25.30 28.03 12.64
C GLU A 401 -26.60 27.57 11.96
N ARG A 402 -26.53 27.14 10.68
CA ARG A 402 -27.69 26.59 9.96
C ARG A 402 -28.21 25.29 10.57
N ALA A 403 -27.33 24.45 11.10
CA ALA A 403 -27.69 23.23 11.81
C ALA A 403 -28.20 23.49 13.25
N GLY A 404 -28.20 24.75 13.71
CA GLY A 404 -28.59 25.13 15.07
C GLY A 404 -27.59 24.69 16.14
N ALA A 405 -26.32 24.53 15.77
CA ALA A 405 -25.24 24.08 16.63
C ALA A 405 -24.14 25.14 16.78
N ILE A 406 -23.28 24.97 17.77
CA ILE A 406 -22.03 25.73 17.94
C ILE A 406 -20.86 24.75 18.06
N ARG A 407 -19.62 25.20 17.83
CA ARG A 407 -18.42 24.35 17.95
C ARG A 407 -18.35 23.57 19.27
N LYS A 408 -18.82 24.16 20.38
CA LYS A 408 -18.88 23.51 21.70
C LYS A 408 -19.80 22.27 21.75
N ASN A 409 -20.77 22.14 20.85
CA ASN A 409 -21.62 20.94 20.76
C ASN A 409 -20.89 19.72 20.17
N LEU A 410 -19.67 19.91 19.65
CA LEU A 410 -18.89 18.91 18.93
C LEU A 410 -17.67 18.40 19.69
N THR A 411 -17.49 18.84 20.93
CA THR A 411 -16.42 18.35 21.79
C THR A 411 -16.92 17.15 22.59
N PHE A 412 -16.16 16.06 22.54
CA PHE A 412 -16.45 14.82 23.25
C PHE A 412 -15.29 14.56 24.23
N SER A 413 -15.55 14.67 25.54
CA SER A 413 -14.57 14.31 26.56
C SER A 413 -15.20 13.37 27.57
N VAL A 414 -14.81 12.09 27.51
CA VAL A 414 -15.25 11.02 28.43
C VAL A 414 -14.07 10.20 28.98
N ALA A 415 -12.84 10.66 28.73
CA ALA A 415 -11.59 9.99 29.09
C ALA A 415 -11.52 9.56 30.56
N GLY A 416 -11.84 10.51 31.45
CA GLY A 416 -11.76 10.34 32.90
C GLY A 416 -12.79 9.36 33.46
N GLU A 417 -13.88 9.13 32.74
CA GLU A 417 -14.95 8.24 33.16
C GLU A 417 -14.69 6.78 32.74
N LEU A 418 -13.87 6.55 31.70
CA LEU A 418 -13.62 5.24 31.09
C LEU A 418 -12.25 4.63 31.41
N GLY A 419 -11.39 5.36 32.12
CA GLY A 419 -10.17 4.83 32.74
C GLY A 419 -8.87 4.91 31.91
N GLY A 420 -8.84 5.72 30.85
CA GLY A 420 -7.71 5.81 29.90
C GLY A 420 -6.77 7.03 30.06
N GLU A 421 -7.14 8.05 30.83
CA GLU A 421 -6.43 9.36 30.86
C GLU A 421 -4.91 9.31 31.00
N LYS A 422 -4.36 8.38 31.80
CA LYS A 422 -2.92 8.23 32.01
C LYS A 422 -2.15 7.92 30.70
N TYR A 423 -2.83 7.37 29.70
CA TYR A 423 -2.25 6.86 28.45
C TYR A 423 -2.49 7.78 27.26
N ARG A 424 -3.22 8.87 27.45
CA ARG A 424 -3.62 9.77 26.37
C ARG A 424 -2.49 10.77 26.06
N LEU A 425 -2.13 10.88 24.79
CA LEU A 425 -1.15 11.86 24.34
C LEU A 425 -1.75 13.28 24.27
N PRO A 426 -0.96 14.34 24.53
CA PRO A 426 -1.49 15.72 24.60
C PRO A 426 -2.17 16.21 23.32
N ASP A 427 -1.68 15.82 22.15
CA ASP A 427 -2.24 16.25 20.86
C ASP A 427 -3.59 15.59 20.55
N ILE A 428 -3.87 14.42 21.13
CA ILE A 428 -5.20 13.79 21.11
C ILE A 428 -6.19 14.71 21.85
N GLU A 429 -5.84 15.20 23.04
CA GLU A 429 -6.71 16.11 23.82
C GLU A 429 -6.96 17.44 23.11
N LYS A 430 -5.94 18.04 22.48
CA LYS A 430 -6.12 19.27 21.68
C LYS A 430 -7.15 19.07 20.57
N THR A 431 -7.05 17.95 19.86
CA THR A 431 -7.95 17.61 18.76
C THR A 431 -9.38 17.39 19.24
N PHE A 432 -9.60 16.73 20.39
CA PHE A 432 -10.94 16.60 20.96
C PHE A 432 -11.54 17.92 21.44
N ASN A 433 -10.71 18.86 21.87
CA ASN A 433 -11.15 20.18 22.33
C ASN A 433 -11.44 21.15 21.17
N ASP A 434 -10.73 21.02 20.05
CA ASP A 434 -10.97 21.78 18.83
C ASP A 434 -10.78 20.90 17.58
N PRO A 435 -11.81 20.11 17.20
CA PRO A 435 -11.72 19.17 16.09
C PRO A 435 -11.32 19.80 14.77
N PHE A 436 -11.73 21.05 14.53
CA PHE A 436 -11.48 21.78 13.28
C PHE A 436 -10.07 22.35 13.19
N SER A 437 -9.25 22.21 14.25
CA SER A 437 -7.82 22.54 14.19
C SER A 437 -6.99 21.46 13.49
N MET A 438 -7.56 20.31 13.15
CA MET A 438 -6.82 19.17 12.59
C MET A 438 -6.21 19.47 11.22
N GLU A 439 -6.90 20.23 10.36
CA GLU A 439 -6.33 20.69 9.07
C GLU A 439 -5.09 21.57 9.27
N LYS A 440 -5.17 22.50 10.23
CA LYS A 440 -4.01 23.30 10.62
C LYS A 440 -2.88 22.43 11.16
N TYR A 441 -3.21 21.45 11.99
CA TYR A 441 -2.24 20.51 12.52
C TYR A 441 -1.56 19.68 11.41
N ALA A 442 -2.30 19.24 10.40
CA ALA A 442 -1.78 18.57 9.21
C ALA A 442 -0.79 19.46 8.44
N HIS A 443 -1.14 20.71 8.16
CA HIS A 443 -0.21 21.66 7.53
C HIS A 443 1.03 21.95 8.39
N GLU A 444 0.90 22.00 9.73
CA GLU A 444 2.02 22.20 10.66
C GLU A 444 2.95 20.98 10.73
N ILE A 445 2.42 19.76 10.55
CA ILE A 445 3.19 18.53 10.36
C ILE A 445 3.94 18.63 9.03
N HIS A 446 3.26 18.76 7.90
CA HIS A 446 3.88 18.81 6.57
C HIS A 446 4.96 19.90 6.47
N ALA A 447 4.63 21.16 6.73
CA ALA A 447 5.60 22.27 6.71
C ALA A 447 6.74 22.06 7.71
N GLY A 448 6.44 21.31 8.77
CA GLY A 448 7.36 20.98 9.82
C GLY A 448 8.47 20.03 9.41
N TYR A 449 8.10 18.96 8.72
CA TYR A 449 9.02 17.97 8.17
C TYR A 449 9.73 18.54 6.92
N ALA A 450 9.02 19.30 6.08
CA ALA A 450 9.59 20.03 4.94
C ALA A 450 10.78 20.90 5.36
N GLY A 451 10.62 21.62 6.48
CA GLY A 451 11.63 22.54 7.01
C GLY A 451 12.85 21.88 7.63
N CYS A 452 12.86 20.56 7.80
CA CYS A 452 13.98 19.83 8.40
C CYS A 452 15.11 19.48 7.41
N GLY A 453 14.84 19.52 6.10
CA GLY A 453 15.80 19.08 5.08
C GLY A 453 16.24 17.63 5.29
N ASN A 454 17.55 17.36 5.23
CA ASN A 454 18.14 16.03 5.46
C ASN A 454 18.75 15.88 6.87
N SER A 455 18.31 16.70 7.84
CA SER A 455 18.75 16.54 9.23
C SER A 455 17.87 15.53 9.95
N ILE A 456 18.46 14.38 10.26
CA ILE A 456 17.82 13.28 10.99
C ILE A 456 17.41 13.77 12.37
N ARG A 457 18.26 14.59 13.01
CA ARG A 457 17.93 15.14 14.32
C ARG A 457 16.72 16.06 14.29
N LEU A 458 16.60 16.96 13.30
CA LEU A 458 15.50 17.92 13.30
C LEU A 458 14.14 17.23 13.15
N VAL A 459 14.08 16.21 12.30
CA VAL A 459 12.89 15.35 12.13
C VAL A 459 12.57 14.63 13.45
N LEU A 460 13.55 13.95 14.06
CA LEU A 460 13.34 13.23 15.32
C LEU A 460 12.96 14.16 16.49
N ASP A 461 13.59 15.34 16.62
CA ASP A 461 13.24 16.34 17.64
C ASP A 461 11.78 16.77 17.49
N ARG A 462 11.28 16.86 16.25
CA ARG A 462 9.90 17.25 15.98
C ARG A 462 8.91 16.16 16.38
N ALA A 463 9.15 14.92 15.98
CA ALA A 463 8.35 13.77 16.41
C ALA A 463 8.28 13.67 17.95
N LEU A 464 9.42 13.83 18.64
CA LEU A 464 9.49 13.75 20.10
C LEU A 464 8.74 14.89 20.82
N ARG A 465 8.66 16.09 20.22
CA ARG A 465 7.84 17.19 20.75
C ARG A 465 6.35 16.91 20.60
N GLN A 466 5.92 16.39 19.46
CA GLN A 466 4.53 16.02 19.19
C GLN A 466 4.07 14.92 20.17
N HIS A 467 4.93 13.94 20.44
CA HIS A 467 4.65 12.87 21.40
C HIS A 467 4.70 13.32 22.87
N GLY A 468 5.19 14.53 23.17
CA GLY A 468 5.32 15.03 24.55
C GLY A 468 6.42 14.33 25.38
N LEU A 469 7.33 13.58 24.74
CA LEU A 469 8.42 12.85 25.42
C LEU A 469 9.76 13.59 25.47
N ARG A 470 9.86 14.76 24.85
CA ARG A 470 11.12 15.51 24.82
C ARG A 470 11.61 15.87 26.24
N GLY A 471 12.84 15.46 26.56
CA GLY A 471 13.47 15.75 27.85
C GLY A 471 13.84 17.22 28.04
N GLU A 472 13.88 17.70 29.29
CA GLU A 472 14.41 19.03 29.65
C GLU A 472 15.94 19.13 29.48
N HIS A 473 16.62 17.99 29.37
CA HIS A 473 18.07 17.89 29.38
C HIS A 473 18.72 17.81 28.00
N SER A 474 17.94 17.85 26.90
CA SER A 474 18.42 17.76 25.51
C SER A 474 19.68 18.59 25.31
N PRO A 475 20.87 17.96 25.33
CA PRO A 475 22.08 18.71 25.17
C PRO A 475 22.22 18.92 23.67
N ASP A 476 22.21 20.17 23.21
CA ASP A 476 22.78 20.55 21.91
C ASP A 476 24.30 20.31 21.98
N LYS A 477 24.69 19.05 22.19
CA LYS A 477 26.06 18.59 22.31
C LYS A 477 26.56 18.47 20.89
N ASP A 478 27.40 19.43 20.52
CA ASP A 478 28.11 19.35 19.27
C ASP A 478 29.14 18.21 19.36
N PHE A 479 28.93 17.15 18.57
CA PHE A 479 29.84 16.03 18.49
C PHE A 479 30.97 16.27 17.49
N SER A 480 30.95 17.36 16.70
CA SER A 480 31.99 17.65 15.71
C SER A 480 33.37 17.85 16.33
N ASP A 481 33.45 18.33 17.58
CA ASP A 481 34.68 18.42 18.36
C ASP A 481 35.38 17.06 18.56
N ALA A 482 34.63 15.95 18.48
CA ALA A 482 35.18 14.60 18.58
C ALA A 482 36.03 14.22 17.36
N ALA A 483 35.82 14.86 16.21
CA ALA A 483 36.60 14.61 14.98
C ALA A 483 38.10 14.89 15.17
N GLY A 484 38.46 15.81 16.08
CA GLY A 484 39.85 16.16 16.39
C GLY A 484 40.50 15.30 17.48
N ARG A 485 39.76 14.38 18.11
CA ARG A 485 40.24 13.53 19.21
C ARG A 485 40.87 12.24 18.69
N GLN A 486 41.74 11.63 19.49
CA GLN A 486 42.19 10.28 19.18
C GLN A 486 41.03 9.31 19.35
N LEU A 487 40.82 8.44 18.36
CA LEU A 487 39.76 7.44 18.36
C LEU A 487 39.72 6.60 19.66
N GLU A 488 40.90 6.32 20.21
CA GLU A 488 41.11 5.60 21.47
C GLU A 488 40.42 6.28 22.67
N GLU A 489 40.29 7.62 22.68
CA GLU A 489 39.68 8.38 23.78
C GLU A 489 38.17 8.12 23.86
N ASN A 490 37.45 8.21 22.74
CA ASN A 490 36.00 7.96 22.73
C ASN A 490 35.67 6.47 22.92
N LEU A 491 36.54 5.58 22.42
CA LEU A 491 36.42 4.15 22.68
C LEU A 491 36.60 3.82 24.17
N THR A 492 37.50 4.52 24.87
CA THR A 492 37.71 4.33 26.32
C THR A 492 36.45 4.63 27.12
N LEU A 493 35.65 5.63 26.71
CA LEU A 493 34.38 5.95 27.36
C LEU A 493 33.40 4.76 27.35
N LEU A 494 33.31 4.01 26.24
CA LEU A 494 32.45 2.81 26.16
C LEU A 494 32.87 1.73 27.16
N TYR A 495 34.17 1.59 27.42
CA TYR A 495 34.71 0.67 28.41
C TYR A 495 34.42 1.13 29.86
N GLU A 496 34.65 2.41 30.13
CA GLU A 496 34.46 3.01 31.46
C GLU A 496 33.00 2.95 31.92
N LEU A 497 32.03 3.07 31.01
CA LEU A 497 30.60 2.92 31.29
C LEU A 497 30.24 1.55 31.89
N TYR A 498 31.08 0.55 31.69
CA TYR A 498 30.93 -0.80 32.26
C TYR A 498 31.99 -1.14 33.31
N GLY A 499 32.71 -0.13 33.82
CA GLY A 499 33.74 -0.30 34.84
C GLY A 499 34.96 -1.11 34.35
N LYS A 500 35.21 -1.11 33.04
CA LYS A 500 36.34 -1.82 32.40
C LYS A 500 37.33 -0.80 31.83
N GLN A 501 38.55 -1.27 31.53
CA GLN A 501 39.57 -0.50 30.82
C GLN A 501 39.97 -1.25 29.55
N ILE A 502 40.27 -0.51 28.48
CA ILE A 502 40.84 -1.09 27.27
C ILE A 502 42.26 -1.58 27.54
N SER A 503 42.60 -2.78 27.08
CA SER A 503 43.95 -3.31 27.26
C SER A 503 44.95 -2.62 26.32
N GLU A 504 46.22 -2.48 26.72
CA GLU A 504 47.27 -1.88 25.87
C GLU A 504 47.41 -2.59 24.52
N ASN A 505 47.23 -3.91 24.49
CA ASN A 505 47.26 -4.71 23.27
C ASN A 505 46.11 -4.36 22.32
N GLU A 506 44.91 -4.18 22.86
CA GLU A 506 43.73 -3.86 22.07
C GLU A 506 43.76 -2.40 21.58
N ALA A 507 44.15 -1.46 22.44
CA ALA A 507 44.39 -0.07 22.05
C ALA A 507 45.45 0.02 20.95
N GLY A 508 46.56 -0.74 21.09
CA GLY A 508 47.59 -0.85 20.05
C GLY A 508 47.09 -1.45 18.74
N ARG A 509 46.17 -2.43 18.78
CA ARG A 509 45.52 -3.01 17.60
C ARG A 509 44.65 -1.97 16.89
N VAL A 510 43.77 -1.29 17.62
CA VAL A 510 42.89 -0.24 17.09
C VAL A 510 43.74 0.86 16.43
N LYS A 511 44.78 1.33 17.11
CA LYS A 511 45.70 2.34 16.56
C LYS A 511 46.31 1.91 15.23
N LYS A 512 46.77 0.67 15.15
CA LYS A 512 47.44 0.13 13.96
C LYS A 512 46.49 -0.04 12.78
N GLU A 513 45.28 -0.56 13.01
CA GLU A 513 44.30 -0.79 11.94
C GLU A 513 43.73 0.54 11.41
N PHE A 514 43.41 1.48 12.30
CA PHE A 514 42.82 2.77 11.90
C PHE A 514 43.84 3.75 11.30
N LEU A 515 45.14 3.57 11.53
CA LEU A 515 46.18 4.40 10.90
C LEU A 515 46.12 4.36 9.36
N TRP A 516 45.62 3.26 8.79
CA TRP A 516 45.51 3.07 7.34
C TRP A 516 44.27 3.70 6.71
N LEU A 517 43.27 4.06 7.53
CA LEU A 517 42.05 4.72 7.07
C LEU A 517 42.33 6.18 6.70
N PRO A 518 41.57 6.77 5.75
CA PRO A 518 41.59 8.21 5.51
C PRO A 518 41.34 9.00 6.80
N GLU A 519 41.88 10.23 6.88
CA GLU A 519 41.67 11.09 8.04
C GLU A 519 40.19 11.42 8.25
N GLU A 520 39.47 11.65 7.15
CA GLU A 520 38.03 11.87 7.19
C GLU A 520 37.24 10.67 7.73
N VAL A 521 37.59 9.46 7.29
CA VAL A 521 36.96 8.22 7.80
C VAL A 521 37.19 8.09 9.32
N ARG A 522 38.42 8.33 9.80
CA ARG A 522 38.70 8.31 11.24
C ARG A 522 37.90 9.36 12.01
N ALA A 523 37.77 10.57 11.44
CA ALA A 523 37.01 11.66 12.04
C ALA A 523 35.53 11.30 12.17
N GLY A 524 34.90 10.80 11.10
CA GLY A 524 33.50 10.36 11.11
C GLY A 524 33.24 9.25 12.14
N ILE A 525 34.09 8.22 12.18
CA ILE A 525 33.97 7.14 13.17
C ILE A 525 34.16 7.66 14.61
N ALA A 526 35.08 8.61 14.83
CA ALA A 526 35.28 9.20 16.16
C ALA A 526 34.05 9.98 16.65
N VAL A 527 33.34 10.67 15.75
CA VAL A 527 32.06 11.35 16.04
C VAL A 527 30.99 10.33 16.40
N LEU A 528 30.83 9.26 15.60
CA LEU A 528 29.85 8.19 15.86
C LEU A 528 30.13 7.46 17.18
N PHE A 529 31.39 7.22 17.54
CA PHE A 529 31.75 6.65 18.85
C PHE A 529 31.33 7.56 20.01
N ALA A 530 31.53 8.88 19.89
CA ALA A 530 31.14 9.82 20.92
C ALA A 530 29.61 9.89 21.11
N GLY A 531 28.86 9.91 20.01
CA GLY A 531 27.40 9.84 20.02
C GLY A 531 26.88 8.54 20.64
N THR A 532 27.43 7.41 20.21
CA THR A 532 27.07 6.08 20.71
C THR A 532 27.33 5.96 22.22
N ALA A 533 28.50 6.40 22.70
CA ALA A 533 28.82 6.37 24.13
C ALA A 533 27.85 7.22 24.97
N GLU A 534 27.47 8.40 24.46
CA GLU A 534 26.51 9.26 25.12
C GLU A 534 25.11 8.63 25.15
N ALA A 535 24.66 8.03 24.05
CA ALA A 535 23.38 7.32 23.98
C ALA A 535 23.34 6.14 24.97
N VAL A 536 24.41 5.35 25.06
CA VAL A 536 24.52 4.26 26.05
C VAL A 536 24.44 4.78 27.48
N ARG A 537 25.13 5.89 27.79
CA ARG A 537 25.06 6.53 29.12
C ARG A 537 23.63 6.96 29.45
N LEU A 538 22.99 7.69 28.54
CA LEU A 538 21.64 8.23 28.72
C LEU A 538 20.59 7.12 28.85
N ARG A 539 20.69 6.05 28.05
CA ARG A 539 19.82 4.88 28.18
C ARG A 539 19.98 4.23 29.55
N LYS A 540 21.20 4.01 30.03
CA LYS A 540 21.42 3.43 31.38
C LYS A 540 20.75 4.27 32.48
N GLU A 541 20.81 5.59 32.33
CA GLU A 541 20.15 6.53 33.22
C GLU A 541 18.62 6.51 33.10
N ALA A 542 18.09 6.30 31.89
CA ALA A 542 16.66 6.21 31.62
C ALA A 542 16.00 5.03 32.35
N PHE A 543 16.72 3.90 32.44
CA PHE A 543 16.23 2.66 33.06
C PHE A 543 16.78 2.42 34.47
N ALA A 544 17.46 3.39 35.09
CA ALA A 544 18.18 3.22 36.36
C ALA A 544 17.29 2.87 37.57
N LYS A 545 15.98 3.15 37.51
CA LYS A 545 15.02 2.85 38.59
C LYS A 545 14.43 1.43 38.48
N LEU A 546 14.68 0.70 37.40
CA LEU A 546 14.19 -0.67 37.25
C LEU A 546 14.98 -1.64 38.12
N THR A 547 14.26 -2.50 38.81
CA THR A 547 14.83 -3.63 39.57
C THR A 547 15.04 -4.85 38.66
N GLU A 548 15.77 -5.85 39.16
CA GLU A 548 15.91 -7.15 38.45
C GLU A 548 14.56 -7.82 38.15
N GLU A 549 13.58 -7.70 39.04
CA GLU A 549 12.24 -8.24 38.82
C GLU A 549 11.48 -7.44 37.75
N ASP A 550 11.68 -6.12 37.69
CA ASP A 550 11.11 -5.29 36.62
C ASP A 550 11.68 -5.68 35.25
N TRP A 551 12.99 -5.94 35.16
CA TRP A 551 13.62 -6.41 33.92
C TRP A 551 13.12 -7.78 33.47
N LYS A 552 12.89 -8.71 34.40
CA LYS A 552 12.26 -10.00 34.08
C LYS A 552 10.84 -9.82 33.56
N LEU A 553 10.10 -8.88 34.13
CA LEU A 553 8.73 -8.57 33.69
C LEU A 553 8.71 -7.97 32.29
N LEU A 554 9.61 -7.02 31.99
CA LEU A 554 9.74 -6.42 30.65
C LEU A 554 10.05 -7.47 29.58
N LYS A 555 11.01 -8.36 29.85
CA LYS A 555 11.33 -9.48 28.94
C LYS A 555 10.17 -10.44 28.75
N ARG A 556 9.35 -10.64 29.78
CA ARG A 556 8.13 -11.44 29.65
C ARG A 556 7.10 -10.75 28.79
N MET A 557 6.87 -9.45 28.99
CA MET A 557 5.94 -8.65 28.20
C MET A 557 6.26 -8.75 26.71
N GLN A 558 7.52 -8.61 26.33
CA GLN A 558 7.96 -8.73 24.93
C GLN A 558 7.58 -10.05 24.25
N ALA A 559 7.48 -11.15 25.01
CA ALA A 559 7.13 -12.47 24.48
C ALA A 559 5.62 -12.78 24.51
N GLU A 560 4.78 -11.86 25.00
CA GLU A 560 3.33 -12.01 25.09
C GLU A 560 2.63 -11.41 23.86
N LEU A 561 1.40 -11.88 23.58
CA LEU A 561 0.53 -11.28 22.55
C LEU A 561 0.20 -9.82 22.90
N TYR A 562 0.03 -8.98 21.87
CA TYR A 562 -0.26 -7.54 22.00
C TYR A 562 -1.32 -7.20 23.07
N GLU A 563 -2.46 -7.91 23.10
CA GLU A 563 -3.54 -7.67 24.07
C GLU A 563 -3.11 -7.89 25.52
N ASN A 564 -2.16 -8.80 25.75
CA ASN A 564 -1.62 -9.11 27.07
C ASN A 564 -0.48 -8.17 27.47
N GLN A 565 0.24 -7.58 26.50
CA GLN A 565 1.36 -6.67 26.77
C GLN A 565 0.92 -5.45 27.58
N LEU A 566 -0.26 -4.92 27.27
CA LEU A 566 -0.85 -3.74 27.90
C LEU A 566 -1.11 -3.87 29.40
N ALA A 567 -1.41 -5.08 29.87
CA ALA A 567 -1.63 -5.32 31.30
C ALA A 567 -0.35 -5.16 32.13
N TYR A 568 0.84 -5.27 31.50
CA TYR A 568 2.13 -5.15 32.17
C TYR A 568 2.69 -3.73 32.14
N THR A 569 2.33 -2.95 31.14
CA THR A 569 2.79 -1.57 30.92
C THR A 569 2.68 -0.70 32.18
N ASP A 570 1.54 -0.75 32.86
CA ASP A 570 1.26 0.07 34.04
C ASP A 570 2.27 -0.14 35.21
N LEU A 571 2.94 -1.29 35.24
CA LEU A 571 3.81 -1.70 36.35
C LEU A 571 5.19 -1.02 36.32
N PHE A 572 5.61 -0.48 35.17
CA PHE A 572 6.96 0.09 35.00
C PHE A 572 7.01 1.47 34.35
N LEU A 573 5.93 1.98 33.74
CA LEU A 573 5.94 3.30 33.08
C LEU A 573 6.52 4.42 33.96
N ASP A 574 6.12 4.49 35.23
CA ASP A 574 6.58 5.53 36.17
C ASP A 574 8.06 5.37 36.59
N LYS A 575 8.68 4.25 36.23
CA LYS A 575 10.08 3.92 36.53
C LYS A 575 11.03 4.20 35.37
N VAL A 576 10.52 4.35 34.14
CA VAL A 576 11.33 4.65 32.95
C VAL A 576 11.32 6.16 32.70
N ASP A 577 12.51 6.76 32.57
CA ASP A 577 12.65 8.17 32.19
C ASP A 577 12.71 8.30 30.66
N PHE A 578 11.54 8.44 30.04
CA PHE A 578 11.40 8.59 28.59
C PHE A 578 12.02 9.88 28.05
N GLY A 579 12.16 10.92 28.87
CA GLY A 579 12.87 12.15 28.50
C GLY A 579 14.35 11.86 28.23
N ARG A 580 14.99 11.11 29.13
CA ARG A 580 16.37 10.66 28.96
C ARG A 580 16.54 9.68 27.79
N LEU A 581 15.55 8.81 27.56
CA LEU A 581 15.58 7.91 26.41
C LEU A 581 15.48 8.67 25.08
N SER A 582 14.67 9.73 25.05
CA SER A 582 14.57 10.68 23.94
C SER A 582 15.88 11.42 23.69
N ASP A 583 16.54 11.87 24.76
CA ASP A 583 17.87 12.50 24.65
C ASP A 583 18.92 11.52 24.12
N ALA A 584 18.81 10.22 24.43
CA ALA A 584 19.70 9.19 23.88
C ALA A 584 19.53 9.06 22.35
N ALA A 585 18.29 9.08 21.86
CA ALA A 585 18.00 9.01 20.42
C ALA A 585 18.44 10.27 19.68
N LEU A 586 18.23 11.45 20.27
CA LEU A 586 18.73 12.72 19.74
C LEU A 586 20.27 12.77 19.71
N ALA A 587 20.95 12.16 20.68
CA ALA A 587 22.41 12.07 20.67
C ALA A 587 22.93 11.24 19.49
N LEU A 588 22.26 10.14 19.14
CA LEU A 588 22.61 9.35 17.95
C LEU A 588 22.35 10.14 16.66
N ALA A 589 21.15 10.71 16.51
CA ALA A 589 20.79 11.49 15.32
C ALA A 589 21.75 12.68 15.10
N ASN A 590 22.08 13.42 16.16
CA ASN A 590 23.06 14.50 16.10
C ASN A 590 24.46 14.00 15.71
N ALA A 591 24.87 12.81 16.18
CA ALA A 591 26.17 12.26 15.84
C ALA A 591 26.23 11.80 14.37
N VAL A 592 25.15 11.26 13.82
CA VAL A 592 25.06 10.94 12.39
C VAL A 592 25.12 12.21 11.55
N ASP A 593 24.30 13.21 11.86
CA ASP A 593 24.29 14.50 11.17
C ASP A 593 25.70 15.16 11.19
N ALA A 594 26.39 15.09 12.32
CA ALA A 594 27.75 15.62 12.47
C ALA A 594 28.83 14.76 11.77
N ALA A 595 28.64 13.44 11.66
CA ALA A 595 29.58 12.52 11.03
C ALA A 595 29.46 12.54 9.49
N ARG A 596 28.25 12.77 8.95
CA ARG A 596 27.92 12.69 7.52
C ARG A 596 28.95 13.36 6.59
N PRO A 597 29.35 14.64 6.76
CA PRO A 597 30.30 15.27 5.84
C PRO A 597 31.68 14.59 5.82
N PHE A 598 32.06 13.93 6.91
CA PHE A 598 33.30 13.16 7.00
C PHE A 598 33.15 11.79 6.36
N LEU A 599 31.99 11.14 6.52
CA LEU A 599 31.69 9.83 5.95
C LEU A 599 31.61 9.90 4.42
N GLU A 600 30.85 10.84 3.85
CA GLU A 600 30.73 11.05 2.40
C GLU A 600 32.10 11.34 1.75
N LYS A 601 32.85 12.28 2.35
CA LYS A 601 34.20 12.63 1.88
C LYS A 601 35.20 11.48 2.08
N GLY A 602 34.99 10.67 3.11
CA GLY A 602 35.79 9.52 3.47
C GLY A 602 35.55 8.33 2.54
N ASN A 603 34.29 8.05 2.20
CA ASN A 603 33.85 7.01 1.28
C ASN A 603 34.60 7.17 -0.06
N ALA A 604 34.56 8.36 -0.66
CA ALA A 604 35.28 8.66 -1.90
C ALA A 604 36.82 8.42 -1.85
N LYS A 605 37.40 8.33 -0.65
CA LYS A 605 38.84 8.13 -0.40
C LYS A 605 39.19 6.73 0.12
N MET A 606 38.20 5.88 0.39
CA MET A 606 38.43 4.54 0.90
C MET A 606 39.20 3.68 -0.12
N LYS A 607 40.17 2.90 0.37
CA LYS A 607 40.97 2.02 -0.48
C LYS A 607 40.25 0.69 -0.64
N ARG A 608 40.12 0.19 -1.87
CA ARG A 608 39.56 -1.14 -2.26
C ARG A 608 40.13 -2.39 -1.56
N ARG A 609 41.11 -2.24 -0.66
CA ARG A 609 41.76 -3.34 0.08
C ARG A 609 41.28 -3.46 1.53
N PHE A 610 40.65 -2.42 2.09
CA PHE A 610 39.99 -2.56 3.38
C PHE A 610 38.71 -3.36 3.17
N MET A 611 38.57 -4.46 3.90
CA MET A 611 37.44 -5.39 3.74
C MET A 611 36.44 -5.19 4.88
N GLN A 612 36.90 -5.31 6.13
CA GLN A 612 36.08 -5.13 7.32
C GLN A 612 36.98 -5.08 8.55
N PHE A 613 36.54 -4.39 9.60
CA PHE A 613 37.13 -4.43 10.93
C PHE A 613 36.05 -4.68 11.99
N GLU A 614 36.32 -5.61 12.91
CA GLU A 614 35.44 -5.95 14.03
C GLU A 614 36.12 -5.67 15.37
N LEU A 615 35.38 -5.11 16.31
CA LEU A 615 35.83 -4.83 17.68
C LEU A 615 34.73 -5.13 18.69
N ASP A 616 34.95 -6.17 19.50
CA ASP A 616 34.12 -6.43 20.68
C ASP A 616 34.37 -5.38 21.75
N THR A 617 33.33 -4.67 22.16
CA THR A 617 33.37 -3.77 23.32
C THR A 617 32.44 -4.30 24.42
N PRO A 618 32.58 -3.84 25.68
CA PRO A 618 31.65 -4.19 26.75
C PRO A 618 30.20 -3.78 26.49
N ALA A 619 29.97 -2.79 25.62
CA ALA A 619 28.65 -2.30 25.25
C ALA A 619 28.02 -3.08 24.08
N GLY A 620 28.85 -3.73 23.25
CA GLY A 620 28.44 -4.50 22.06
C GLY A 620 29.50 -4.49 20.96
N LEU A 621 29.25 -5.24 19.89
CA LEU A 621 30.16 -5.36 18.75
C LEU A 621 30.15 -4.08 17.89
N VAL A 622 31.33 -3.61 17.48
CA VAL A 622 31.49 -2.54 16.49
C VAL A 622 32.02 -3.15 15.19
N ILE A 623 31.40 -2.79 14.07
CA ILE A 623 31.78 -3.25 12.74
C ILE A 623 32.03 -2.04 11.84
N ILE A 624 33.16 -2.02 11.15
CA ILE A 624 33.48 -1.02 10.11
C ILE A 624 33.66 -1.76 8.78
N GLY A 625 32.78 -1.46 7.83
CA GLY A 625 32.72 -2.02 6.48
C GLY A 625 33.73 -1.42 5.50
N GLY A 626 33.92 -2.12 4.38
CA GLY A 626 34.74 -1.65 3.26
C GLY A 626 33.90 -0.93 2.21
N PRO A 627 34.47 -0.61 1.04
CA PRO A 627 33.74 -0.09 -0.11
C PRO A 627 33.42 -1.19 -1.14
N LYS A 628 33.09 -2.40 -0.67
CA LYS A 628 32.83 -3.58 -1.51
C LYS A 628 31.77 -4.41 -0.82
N ASP A 629 31.05 -5.20 -1.62
CA ASP A 629 30.06 -6.17 -1.17
C ASP A 629 30.50 -6.96 0.09
N ASN A 630 29.81 -6.69 1.18
CA ASN A 630 30.00 -7.21 2.52
C ASN A 630 28.78 -8.06 2.95
N LEU A 631 28.99 -8.94 3.93
CA LEU A 631 27.93 -9.74 4.55
C LEU A 631 27.97 -9.52 6.06
N TYR A 632 26.95 -8.85 6.59
CA TYR A 632 26.81 -8.58 8.02
C TYR A 632 25.92 -9.62 8.68
N GLY A 633 26.52 -10.61 9.34
CA GLY A 633 25.80 -11.73 9.98
C GLY A 633 25.71 -11.68 11.50
N LYS A 634 26.27 -10.66 12.16
CA LYS A 634 26.28 -10.53 13.63
C LYS A 634 25.62 -9.24 14.06
N ASP A 635 24.78 -9.30 15.07
CA ASP A 635 24.18 -8.11 15.67
C ASP A 635 25.25 -7.21 16.30
N ALA A 636 25.13 -5.91 16.06
CA ALA A 636 26.14 -4.93 16.42
C ALA A 636 25.57 -3.70 17.11
N LEU A 637 26.37 -3.13 18.01
CA LEU A 637 26.16 -1.82 18.62
C LEU A 637 26.27 -0.70 17.57
N LEU A 638 27.27 -0.81 16.70
CA LEU A 638 27.56 0.17 15.65
C LEU A 638 28.07 -0.54 14.40
N ILE A 639 27.41 -0.30 13.27
CA ILE A 639 27.89 -0.63 11.93
C ILE A 639 28.11 0.68 11.17
N VAL A 640 29.26 0.82 10.54
CA VAL A 640 29.53 1.90 9.58
C VAL A 640 30.03 1.24 8.31
N ASP A 641 29.21 1.24 7.28
CA ASP A 641 29.57 0.75 5.96
C ASP A 641 29.93 1.91 5.04
N PHE A 642 30.87 1.68 4.12
CA PHE A 642 31.38 2.71 3.19
C PHE A 642 31.09 2.36 1.73
N GLY A 643 30.26 1.36 1.49
CA GLY A 643 29.55 1.05 0.27
C GLY A 643 29.80 -0.35 -0.27
N GLY A 644 29.01 -0.75 -1.26
CA GLY A 644 28.98 -2.12 -1.76
C GLY A 644 27.55 -2.43 -2.19
N ASN A 645 27.27 -3.64 -2.67
CA ASN A 645 25.90 -4.15 -2.68
C ASN A 645 25.83 -5.24 -1.62
N ASP A 646 25.45 -4.84 -0.42
CA ASP A 646 25.68 -5.58 0.81
C ASP A 646 24.46 -6.40 1.20
N VAL A 647 24.72 -7.41 2.04
CA VAL A 647 23.66 -8.20 2.66
C VAL A 647 23.79 -8.08 4.17
N TYR A 648 22.82 -7.43 4.78
CA TYR A 648 22.64 -7.35 6.22
C TYR A 648 21.75 -8.50 6.67
N ALA A 649 22.37 -9.65 6.95
CA ALA A 649 21.71 -10.87 7.45
C ALA A 649 21.61 -10.88 9.00
N ASN A 650 21.58 -9.70 9.62
CA ASN A 650 21.53 -9.45 11.05
C ASN A 650 20.39 -8.44 11.39
N ASN A 651 20.28 -8.06 12.65
CA ASN A 651 19.35 -7.04 13.12
C ASN A 651 20.00 -5.63 13.04
N ALA A 652 20.48 -5.20 11.88
CA ALA A 652 21.06 -3.86 11.75
C ALA A 652 20.05 -2.75 12.20
N GLY A 653 20.56 -1.78 12.96
CA GLY A 653 19.71 -0.79 13.65
C GLY A 653 18.69 -1.37 14.67
N GLY A 654 18.69 -2.67 14.96
CA GLY A 654 17.81 -3.34 15.92
C GLY A 654 18.47 -3.46 17.30
N SER A 655 17.89 -2.83 18.32
CA SER A 655 18.55 -2.68 19.63
C SER A 655 18.40 -3.87 20.58
N GLU A 656 17.49 -4.79 20.29
CA GLU A 656 17.01 -5.81 21.23
C GLU A 656 18.08 -6.84 21.62
N GLN A 657 18.89 -7.29 20.67
CA GLN A 657 19.95 -8.27 20.93
C GLN A 657 21.23 -7.65 21.49
N ILE A 658 21.27 -6.33 21.68
CA ILE A 658 22.46 -5.61 22.11
C ILE A 658 22.44 -5.34 23.62
N VAL A 659 23.53 -5.69 24.31
CA VAL A 659 23.68 -5.55 25.77
C VAL A 659 23.40 -4.13 26.26
N SER A 660 23.82 -3.12 25.51
CA SER A 660 23.59 -1.71 25.85
C SER A 660 22.15 -1.23 25.59
N GLY A 661 21.35 -1.96 24.82
CA GLY A 661 20.07 -1.50 24.26
C GLY A 661 20.23 -0.32 23.30
N ILE A 662 21.40 -0.18 22.67
CA ILE A 662 21.65 0.81 21.62
C ILE A 662 22.17 0.05 20.40
N SER A 663 21.59 0.31 19.23
CA SER A 663 22.13 -0.18 17.95
C SER A 663 22.00 0.92 16.90
N ILE A 664 23.08 1.15 16.16
CA ILE A 664 23.09 2.07 15.03
C ILE A 664 23.80 1.42 13.85
N ALA A 665 23.21 1.49 12.66
CA ALA A 665 23.83 1.12 11.40
C ALA A 665 23.78 2.34 10.47
N VAL A 666 24.92 2.68 9.88
CA VAL A 666 25.06 3.76 8.90
C VAL A 666 25.66 3.16 7.63
N ASP A 667 24.86 3.07 6.59
CA ASP A 667 25.31 2.78 5.24
C ASP A 667 25.57 4.09 4.49
N CYS A 668 26.56 4.10 3.60
CA CYS A 668 26.95 5.30 2.87
C CYS A 668 26.59 5.28 1.39
N SER A 669 26.31 4.11 0.80
CA SER A 669 25.96 3.93 -0.61
C SER A 669 25.89 2.44 -0.97
N GLY A 670 24.88 1.99 -1.68
CA GLY A 670 24.87 0.62 -2.17
C GLY A 670 23.51 0.23 -2.69
N ASN A 671 23.36 -0.92 -3.35
CA ASN A 671 22.04 -1.51 -3.51
C ASN A 671 21.98 -2.74 -2.60
N ASP A 672 21.43 -2.53 -1.42
CA ASP A 672 21.60 -3.38 -0.27
C ASP A 672 20.37 -4.19 0.06
N ARG A 673 20.59 -5.25 0.83
CA ARG A 673 19.53 -6.16 1.28
C ARG A 673 19.58 -6.32 2.79
N TYR A 674 18.60 -5.75 3.46
CA TYR A 674 18.40 -5.87 4.90
C TYR A 674 17.46 -7.02 5.22
N ILE A 675 18.01 -8.20 5.55
CA ILE A 675 17.26 -9.45 5.70
C ILE A 675 17.25 -9.88 7.16
N THR A 676 16.13 -9.62 7.84
CA THR A 676 15.86 -10.07 9.21
C THR A 676 15.09 -11.39 9.20
N ARG A 677 15.59 -12.39 9.94
CA ARG A 677 14.98 -13.74 10.01
C ARG A 677 14.06 -13.96 11.22
N GLY A 678 13.81 -12.93 12.01
CA GLY A 678 12.94 -12.94 13.20
C GLY A 678 12.28 -11.56 13.39
N ASP A 679 11.69 -11.32 14.55
CA ASP A 679 11.05 -10.03 14.87
C ASP A 679 12.08 -9.00 15.39
N PHE A 680 11.67 -7.72 15.43
CA PHE A 680 12.41 -6.61 16.05
C PHE A 680 13.64 -6.08 15.27
N ALA A 681 13.49 -5.74 13.98
CA ALA A 681 14.48 -5.04 13.14
C ALA A 681 13.80 -4.43 11.88
N GLN A 682 14.37 -3.61 11.00
CA GLN A 682 15.41 -2.61 11.19
C GLN A 682 14.77 -1.31 11.69
N GLY A 683 15.50 -0.58 12.54
CA GLY A 683 15.00 0.61 13.23
C GLY A 683 13.98 0.33 14.35
N ALA A 684 14.07 -0.80 15.05
CA ALA A 684 13.12 -1.20 16.10
C ALA A 684 13.64 -0.87 17.53
N GLY A 685 12.95 0.01 18.26
CA GLY A 685 13.30 0.44 19.60
C GLY A 685 12.54 -0.29 20.71
N ILE A 686 13.05 -1.43 21.18
CA ILE A 686 12.58 -2.15 22.38
C ILE A 686 13.84 -2.64 23.12
N PHE A 687 14.16 -2.41 24.41
CA PHE A 687 13.85 -1.34 25.37
C PHE A 687 14.98 -0.30 25.39
N GLY A 688 15.18 0.37 24.26
CA GLY A 688 16.37 1.17 23.99
C GLY A 688 16.20 2.08 22.78
N VAL A 689 17.29 2.31 22.05
CA VAL A 689 17.26 3.10 20.81
C VAL A 689 17.90 2.30 19.67
N GLY A 690 17.14 2.12 18.59
CA GLY A 690 17.58 1.51 17.35
C GLY A 690 17.54 2.52 16.20
N MET A 691 18.58 2.57 15.38
CA MET A 691 18.68 3.50 14.26
C MET A 691 19.36 2.83 13.05
N LEU A 692 18.65 2.74 11.93
CA LEU A 692 19.24 2.43 10.63
C LEU A 692 19.23 3.71 9.79
N VAL A 693 20.36 4.04 9.18
CA VAL A 693 20.51 5.18 8.28
C VAL A 693 21.19 4.68 7.02
N ASP A 694 20.49 4.75 5.90
CA ASP A 694 21.06 4.62 4.57
C ASP A 694 21.12 6.00 3.88
N PHE A 695 22.17 6.24 3.11
CA PHE A 695 22.39 7.50 2.38
C PHE A 695 22.04 7.40 0.89
N GLY A 696 21.73 6.21 0.39
CA GLY A 696 21.08 6.01 -0.89
C GLY A 696 21.43 4.67 -1.55
N GLY A 697 20.50 4.19 -2.36
CA GLY A 697 20.57 2.86 -2.95
C GLY A 697 19.28 2.51 -3.66
N ASP A 698 19.22 1.40 -4.42
CA ASP A 698 17.91 0.75 -4.62
C ASP A 698 17.90 -0.48 -3.69
N ASP A 699 17.27 -0.33 -2.55
CA ASP A 699 17.41 -1.20 -1.39
C ASP A 699 16.19 -2.08 -1.14
N VAL A 700 16.44 -3.22 -0.51
CA VAL A 700 15.40 -4.18 -0.13
C VAL A 700 15.41 -4.39 1.37
N TYR A 701 14.35 -3.90 2.00
CA TYR A 701 14.09 -3.92 3.43
C TYR A 701 13.18 -5.10 3.78
N ASN A 702 13.81 -6.26 3.98
CA ASN A 702 13.28 -7.63 4.02
C ASN A 702 12.75 -8.15 2.68
N ASP A 703 12.62 -9.48 2.57
CA ASP A 703 12.01 -10.11 1.40
C ASP A 703 10.48 -10.16 1.50
N GLU A 704 9.82 -10.32 0.35
CA GLU A 704 8.37 -10.38 0.19
C GLU A 704 7.67 -11.51 0.98
N ASN A 705 8.43 -12.54 1.34
CA ASN A 705 7.93 -13.68 2.11
C ASN A 705 8.12 -13.48 3.62
N SER A 706 8.80 -12.40 4.01
CA SER A 706 9.05 -12.06 5.40
C SER A 706 7.73 -11.80 6.12
N ARG A 707 7.59 -12.47 7.27
CA ARG A 707 6.49 -12.27 8.22
C ARG A 707 6.96 -11.51 9.45
N MET A 708 7.99 -10.68 9.29
CA MET A 708 8.61 -9.94 10.38
C MET A 708 7.60 -9.00 11.05
N GLN A 709 7.54 -9.06 12.38
CA GLN A 709 6.81 -8.12 13.21
C GLN A 709 7.77 -7.12 13.86
N PHE A 710 7.25 -5.94 14.21
CA PHE A 710 8.00 -4.88 14.88
C PHE A 710 9.23 -4.40 14.10
N GLY A 711 9.06 -3.97 12.86
CA GLY A 711 10.17 -3.53 12.01
C GLY A 711 9.95 -2.30 11.13
N GLN A 712 11.00 -1.87 10.41
CA GLN A 712 11.03 -0.62 9.63
C GLN A 712 10.39 0.58 10.36
N GLY A 713 11.00 0.96 11.48
CA GLY A 713 10.66 2.13 12.31
C GLY A 713 9.66 1.84 13.44
N SER A 714 9.97 0.93 14.38
CA SER A 714 9.00 0.38 15.35
C SER A 714 9.30 0.67 16.85
N ALA A 715 8.33 0.55 17.79
CA ALA A 715 8.58 0.73 19.25
C ALA A 715 7.57 0.10 20.25
N LEU A 716 8.09 -0.52 21.34
CA LEU A 716 7.43 -0.86 22.63
C LEU A 716 8.48 -1.37 23.66
N CYS A 717 9.19 -0.63 24.51
CA CYS A 717 9.20 0.79 24.86
C CYS A 717 10.60 1.38 24.59
N GLY A 718 10.77 2.06 23.46
CA GLY A 718 12.02 2.65 23.01
C GLY A 718 11.78 3.61 21.85
N ILE A 719 12.87 3.98 21.16
CA ILE A 719 12.80 4.83 19.96
C ILE A 719 13.44 4.08 18.82
N GLY A 720 12.64 3.83 17.78
CA GLY A 720 13.04 3.17 16.57
C GLY A 720 13.04 4.14 15.39
N LEU A 721 14.14 4.19 14.65
CA LEU A 721 14.28 5.05 13.48
C LEU A 721 14.87 4.28 12.30
N LEU A 722 14.20 4.37 11.15
CA LEU A 722 14.79 4.10 9.85
C LEU A 722 14.81 5.40 9.05
N TRP A 723 15.97 5.69 8.48
CA TRP A 723 16.17 6.78 7.54
C TRP A 723 16.75 6.20 6.25
N ASP A 724 15.99 6.30 5.18
CA ASP A 724 16.46 6.13 3.82
C ASP A 724 16.48 7.52 3.16
N GLU A 725 17.54 7.82 2.39
CA GLU A 725 17.72 9.15 1.80
C GLU A 725 17.41 9.25 0.31
N SER A 726 17.42 8.14 -0.43
CA SER A 726 17.05 8.12 -1.86
C SER A 726 17.14 6.71 -2.43
N GLY A 727 16.19 6.35 -3.28
CA GLY A 727 16.26 5.06 -3.95
C GLY A 727 15.08 4.72 -4.82
N ASN A 728 14.94 3.46 -5.22
CA ASN A 728 13.63 2.87 -5.48
C ASN A 728 13.57 1.60 -4.65
N ASP A 729 12.95 1.71 -3.49
CA ASP A 729 13.13 0.81 -2.37
C ASP A 729 11.91 -0.05 -2.13
N GLU A 730 12.15 -1.26 -1.67
CA GLU A 730 11.09 -2.20 -1.33
C GLU A 730 11.08 -2.51 0.17
N PHE A 731 9.99 -2.17 0.83
CA PHE A 731 9.78 -2.42 2.25
C PHE A 731 8.73 -3.52 2.45
N TYR A 732 9.13 -4.62 3.08
CA TYR A 732 8.25 -5.75 3.39
C TYR A 732 8.17 -6.01 4.90
N SER A 733 6.95 -6.13 5.41
CA SER A 733 6.68 -6.45 6.81
C SER A 733 5.31 -7.10 7.03
N ASP A 734 5.08 -7.65 8.22
CA ASP A 734 3.78 -8.20 8.61
C ASP A 734 2.96 -7.18 9.43
N THR A 735 3.29 -7.04 10.72
CA THR A 735 2.57 -6.15 11.64
C THR A 735 3.49 -5.30 12.50
N PHE A 736 2.96 -4.20 13.07
CA PHE A 736 3.72 -3.27 13.90
C PHE A 736 4.97 -2.72 13.19
N SER A 737 4.83 -2.36 11.91
CA SER A 737 5.98 -1.99 11.09
C SER A 737 5.78 -0.75 10.20
N GLN A 738 6.81 -0.31 9.48
CA GLN A 738 6.75 0.83 8.53
C GLN A 738 6.23 2.10 9.23
N GLY A 739 6.96 2.52 10.28
CA GLY A 739 6.59 3.59 11.21
C GLY A 739 5.46 3.20 12.16
N ALA A 740 5.73 2.38 13.19
CA ALA A 740 4.68 1.83 14.07
C ALA A 740 5.06 1.74 15.55
N ALA A 741 4.29 2.36 16.44
CA ALA A 741 4.59 2.36 17.87
C ALA A 741 3.42 1.87 18.72
N HIS A 742 3.75 1.26 19.84
CA HIS A 742 2.82 1.08 20.95
C HIS A 742 3.27 1.89 22.17
N ILE A 743 4.50 1.82 22.68
CA ILE A 743 4.95 2.81 23.67
C ILE A 743 6.28 3.39 23.19
N GLY A 744 6.35 4.71 23.01
CA GLY A 744 7.53 5.37 22.44
C GLY A 744 7.30 5.86 21.01
N VAL A 745 8.36 5.89 20.20
CA VAL A 745 8.32 6.48 18.86
C VAL A 745 8.88 5.49 17.84
N GLY A 746 8.10 5.21 16.81
CA GLY A 746 8.50 4.46 15.63
C GLY A 746 8.46 5.37 14.41
N LEU A 747 9.61 5.60 13.78
CA LEU A 747 9.75 6.54 12.68
C LEU A 747 10.40 5.85 11.48
N LEU A 748 9.75 5.94 10.32
CA LEU A 748 10.33 5.67 9.01
C LEU A 748 10.32 6.97 8.23
N VAL A 749 11.47 7.41 7.75
CA VAL A 749 11.59 8.51 6.79
C VAL A 749 12.28 8.01 5.56
N ASN A 750 11.63 8.19 4.42
CA ASN A 750 12.19 7.91 3.12
C ASN A 750 12.44 9.23 2.36
N GLY A 751 13.56 9.29 1.66
CA GLY A 751 14.04 10.51 1.01
C GLY A 751 13.47 10.76 -0.38
N GLY A 752 12.84 9.73 -0.95
CA GLY A 752 12.11 9.71 -2.21
C GLY A 752 12.60 8.60 -3.14
N GLY A 753 11.82 8.30 -4.16
CA GLY A 753 11.99 7.13 -5.00
C GLY A 753 10.73 6.77 -5.75
N ASN A 754 10.62 5.55 -6.29
CA ASN A 754 9.29 5.00 -6.60
C ASN A 754 9.18 3.72 -5.81
N ASP A 755 8.71 3.88 -4.59
CA ASP A 755 8.93 2.97 -3.51
C ASP A 755 7.71 2.10 -3.28
N ARG A 756 7.95 0.94 -2.68
CA ARG A 756 6.91 -0.03 -2.41
C ARG A 756 6.86 -0.37 -0.94
N TYR A 757 5.77 0.01 -0.29
CA TYR A 757 5.47 -0.32 1.09
C TYR A 757 4.43 -1.44 1.15
N PHE A 758 4.84 -2.61 1.62
CA PHE A 758 3.93 -3.73 1.87
C PHE A 758 3.88 -4.11 3.36
N ALA A 759 2.66 -4.11 3.91
CA ALA A 759 2.37 -4.62 5.24
C ALA A 759 1.04 -5.38 5.29
N LEU A 760 0.80 -6.15 6.36
CA LEU A 760 -0.47 -6.84 6.56
C LEU A 760 -1.41 -6.05 7.47
N SER A 761 -0.95 -5.56 8.62
CA SER A 761 -1.80 -4.84 9.59
C SER A 761 -0.97 -3.98 10.55
N SER A 762 -1.58 -3.03 11.26
CA SER A 762 -0.99 -2.21 12.33
C SER A 762 0.35 -1.60 11.93
N SER A 763 0.41 -1.02 10.73
CA SER A 763 1.65 -0.60 10.06
C SER A 763 1.43 0.61 9.16
N GLN A 764 2.49 1.17 8.55
CA GLN A 764 2.43 2.35 7.67
C GLN A 764 1.90 3.58 8.42
N GLY A 765 2.69 4.07 9.39
CA GLY A 765 2.29 5.21 10.23
C GLY A 765 1.26 4.84 11.31
N PHE A 766 1.45 3.71 12.00
CA PHE A 766 0.51 3.19 12.99
C PHE A 766 0.84 3.57 14.44
N GLY A 767 -0.13 4.09 15.19
CA GLY A 767 0.06 4.48 16.59
C GLY A 767 -0.91 3.80 17.57
N SER A 768 -0.38 3.15 18.61
CA SER A 768 -1.16 2.59 19.71
C SER A 768 -0.85 3.20 21.08
N SER A 769 -1.43 2.70 22.19
CA SER A 769 -1.41 3.34 23.52
C SER A 769 -0.05 3.88 24.01
N LEU A 770 0.11 5.21 24.04
CA LEU A 770 1.39 5.95 24.31
C LEU A 770 2.45 5.84 23.20
N GLY A 771 2.01 5.58 21.97
CA GLY A 771 2.86 5.43 20.79
C GLY A 771 2.59 6.52 19.76
N LEU A 772 3.67 7.01 19.16
CA LEU A 772 3.66 7.78 17.92
C LEU A 772 4.32 6.96 16.82
N GLY A 773 3.54 6.57 15.82
CA GLY A 773 4.02 5.93 14.60
C GLY A 773 3.95 6.91 13.44
N ILE A 774 5.08 7.13 12.76
CA ILE A 774 5.18 8.03 11.60
C ILE A 774 5.86 7.31 10.46
N LEU A 775 5.21 7.32 9.31
CA LEU A 775 5.83 7.08 8.01
C LEU A 775 5.80 8.40 7.24
N ALA A 776 6.96 8.85 6.78
CA ALA A 776 7.08 10.05 5.96
C ALA A 776 7.88 9.74 4.69
N ASP A 777 7.25 9.92 3.53
CA ASP A 777 7.90 9.86 2.22
C ASP A 777 8.00 11.26 1.63
N LYS A 778 9.09 11.57 0.93
CA LYS A 778 9.36 12.92 0.44
C LYS A 778 9.01 13.14 -1.03
N ASN A 779 9.19 12.18 -1.92
CA ASN A 779 8.92 12.37 -3.35
C ASN A 779 8.86 11.05 -4.11
N GLY A 780 7.97 11.00 -5.10
CA GLY A 780 7.98 10.08 -6.24
C GLY A 780 6.73 9.19 -6.25
N ASN A 781 6.64 8.22 -7.16
CA ASN A 781 5.36 7.55 -7.42
C ASN A 781 5.30 6.21 -6.67
N ASP A 782 4.76 6.26 -5.47
CA ASP A 782 4.87 5.24 -4.46
C ASP A 782 3.63 4.35 -4.36
N LYS A 783 3.82 3.19 -3.74
CA LYS A 783 2.75 2.19 -3.54
C LYS A 783 2.67 1.78 -2.09
N TYR A 784 1.62 2.23 -1.42
CA TYR A 784 1.24 1.87 -0.07
C TYR A 784 0.20 0.76 -0.08
N ILE A 785 0.60 -0.46 0.30
CA ILE A 785 -0.22 -1.66 0.23
C ILE A 785 -0.36 -2.28 1.61
N ALA A 786 -1.61 -2.44 2.07
CA ALA A 786 -1.95 -3.07 3.36
C ALA A 786 -3.02 -4.18 3.23
N GLY A 787 -2.73 -5.38 3.73
CA GLY A 787 -3.74 -6.45 3.95
C GLY A 787 -3.53 -7.77 3.19
N ASN A 788 -4.64 -8.43 2.77
CA ASN A 788 -4.72 -9.69 1.99
C ASN A 788 -4.60 -11.05 2.71
N ILE A 789 -4.31 -11.11 4.02
CA ILE A 789 -4.08 -12.40 4.71
C ILE A 789 -4.96 -12.63 5.95
N TYR A 790 -5.22 -11.61 6.77
CA TYR A 790 -6.01 -11.75 8.00
C TYR A 790 -7.48 -11.33 7.82
N PRO A 791 -8.40 -12.26 7.51
CA PRO A 791 -9.81 -11.93 7.36
C PRO A 791 -10.40 -11.44 8.69
N ASP A 792 -11.38 -10.55 8.60
CA ASP A 792 -12.15 -10.06 9.72
C ASP A 792 -13.15 -11.14 10.18
N ASP A 793 -12.65 -12.02 11.04
CA ASP A 793 -13.43 -13.10 11.64
C ASP A 793 -14.52 -12.61 12.59
N ILE A 794 -14.48 -11.34 13.02
CA ILE A 794 -15.40 -10.78 14.02
C ILE A 794 -16.71 -10.32 13.36
N ARG A 795 -16.64 -9.79 12.13
CA ARG A 795 -17.80 -9.22 11.42
C ARG A 795 -18.40 -10.14 10.35
N GLY A 796 -17.75 -11.26 10.03
CA GLY A 796 -18.31 -12.32 9.18
C GLY A 796 -18.51 -11.92 7.71
N LYS A 797 -17.85 -10.84 7.26
CA LYS A 797 -17.70 -10.46 5.85
C LYS A 797 -16.29 -10.86 5.40
N MET A 798 -16.12 -11.31 4.16
CA MET A 798 -14.80 -11.65 3.60
C MET A 798 -13.99 -10.37 3.32
N ASP A 799 -13.57 -9.67 4.37
CA ASP A 799 -12.78 -8.43 4.29
C ASP A 799 -11.66 -8.45 5.32
N PHE A 800 -10.64 -7.60 5.15
CA PHE A 800 -9.48 -7.52 6.06
C PHE A 800 -9.61 -6.26 6.93
N SER A 801 -9.34 -6.35 8.24
CA SER A 801 -9.25 -5.19 9.14
C SER A 801 -7.79 -4.97 9.51
N ASN A 802 -7.21 -3.82 9.12
CA ASN A 802 -5.75 -3.72 9.05
C ASN A 802 -5.15 -2.59 9.87
N PHE A 803 -5.85 -1.53 10.30
CA PHE A 803 -5.23 -0.43 11.06
C PHE A 803 -3.93 0.08 10.43
N CYS A 804 -3.99 0.51 9.17
CA CYS A 804 -2.82 0.93 8.40
C CYS A 804 -2.93 2.35 7.84
N GLN A 805 -1.83 2.88 7.31
CA GLN A 805 -1.81 4.14 6.55
C GLN A 805 -2.30 5.32 7.41
N GLY A 806 -1.56 5.64 8.46
CA GLY A 806 -1.89 6.73 9.38
C GLY A 806 -2.95 6.37 10.42
N ALA A 807 -3.04 5.11 10.84
CA ALA A 807 -4.09 4.65 11.74
C ALA A 807 -3.73 4.76 13.23
N GLY A 808 -4.70 5.20 14.06
CA GLY A 808 -4.58 5.24 15.52
C GLY A 808 -5.48 4.21 16.24
N HIS A 809 -4.93 3.39 17.14
CA HIS A 809 -5.68 2.32 17.84
C HIS A 809 -5.49 2.29 19.37
N GLY A 810 -6.59 2.31 20.11
CA GLY A 810 -6.63 2.11 21.56
C GLY A 810 -7.37 0.83 21.97
N ASN A 811 -7.16 0.37 23.20
CA ASN A 811 -7.70 -0.90 23.68
C ASN A 811 -9.00 -0.72 24.48
N ARG A 812 -10.10 -1.19 23.89
CA ARG A 812 -11.45 -1.21 24.48
C ARG A 812 -11.73 -2.55 25.18
N VAL A 813 -11.61 -2.62 26.51
CA VAL A 813 -11.84 -3.87 27.25
C VAL A 813 -13.27 -3.95 27.80
N GLU A 814 -14.08 -4.86 27.25
CA GLU A 814 -15.46 -5.15 27.74
C GLU A 814 -15.52 -6.04 29.01
N ARG A 815 -14.37 -6.49 29.58
CA ARG A 815 -14.36 -7.51 30.66
C ARG A 815 -13.58 -7.22 31.96
N ASN A 816 -12.73 -6.20 32.06
CA ASN A 816 -11.90 -5.96 33.28
C ASN A 816 -11.88 -4.48 33.78
N ASN A 817 -13.01 -3.79 33.65
CA ASN A 817 -13.33 -2.51 34.32
C ASN A 817 -12.53 -1.23 33.96
N LYS A 818 -11.54 -1.22 33.05
CA LYS A 818 -10.95 0.02 32.48
C LYS A 818 -10.41 -0.19 31.05
N GLY A 819 -10.71 0.73 30.12
CA GLY A 819 -10.11 0.78 28.78
C GLY A 819 -8.86 1.67 28.75
N LEU A 820 -8.00 1.51 27.74
CA LEU A 820 -6.76 2.28 27.57
C LEU A 820 -6.86 3.20 26.35
N SER A 821 -6.51 4.48 26.53
CA SER A 821 -6.36 5.42 25.41
C SER A 821 -5.28 4.92 24.45
N GLY A 822 -5.43 5.14 23.15
CA GLY A 822 -4.43 4.73 22.17
C GLY A 822 -3.44 5.84 21.79
N GLY A 823 -2.87 5.73 20.59
CA GLY A 823 -1.76 6.57 20.13
C GLY A 823 -2.10 7.52 18.98
N ILE A 824 -1.05 8.06 18.37
CA ILE A 824 -1.10 8.89 17.17
C ILE A 824 -0.43 8.13 16.01
N GLY A 825 -1.18 7.86 14.96
CA GLY A 825 -0.65 7.34 13.69
C GLY A 825 -0.61 8.45 12.63
N VAL A 826 0.51 8.58 11.92
CA VAL A 826 0.68 9.55 10.82
C VAL A 826 1.33 8.88 9.62
N LEU A 827 0.67 8.98 8.46
CA LEU A 827 1.30 8.81 7.15
C LEU A 827 1.40 10.20 6.50
N LEU A 828 2.58 10.56 6.00
CA LEU A 828 2.85 11.82 5.36
C LEU A 828 3.56 11.57 4.02
N ASP A 829 2.86 11.85 2.94
CA ASP A 829 3.43 11.95 1.60
C ASP A 829 3.57 13.43 1.21
N PHE A 830 4.60 13.74 0.45
CA PHE A 830 4.96 15.11 0.07
C PHE A 830 4.76 15.42 -1.41
N ALA A 831 4.80 14.40 -2.27
CA ALA A 831 4.66 14.57 -3.71
C ALA A 831 4.74 13.21 -4.42
N GLY A 832 3.85 12.95 -5.38
CA GLY A 832 3.92 11.72 -6.16
C GLY A 832 2.75 11.58 -7.12
N ASP A 833 2.68 10.50 -7.89
CA ASP A 833 1.37 10.00 -8.34
C ASP A 833 1.21 8.62 -7.68
N ASP A 834 0.59 8.60 -6.51
CA ASP A 834 0.68 7.54 -5.53
C ASP A 834 -0.51 6.60 -5.51
N VAL A 835 -0.28 5.39 -5.00
CA VAL A 835 -1.34 4.39 -4.83
C VAL A 835 -1.44 3.93 -3.40
N TYR A 836 -2.57 4.25 -2.77
CA TYR A 836 -2.97 3.81 -1.44
C TYR A 836 -4.01 2.70 -1.53
N SER A 837 -3.64 1.47 -1.16
CA SER A 837 -4.52 0.30 -1.21
C SER A 837 -4.55 -0.42 0.14
N ALA A 838 -5.74 -0.50 0.75
CA ALA A 838 -5.94 -1.16 2.03
C ALA A 838 -7.31 -1.85 2.15
N GLY A 839 -7.47 -2.68 3.19
CA GLY A 839 -8.76 -3.23 3.60
C GLY A 839 -9.62 -2.21 4.36
N GLY A 840 -10.12 -2.58 5.53
CA GLY A 840 -10.82 -1.69 6.46
C GLY A 840 -9.92 -1.14 7.56
N PHE A 841 -10.33 -0.05 8.18
CA PHE A 841 -9.51 0.71 9.15
C PHE A 841 -8.17 1.16 8.54
N ALA A 842 -8.22 2.04 7.55
CA ALA A 842 -6.99 2.57 6.93
C ALA A 842 -7.12 4.02 6.47
N GLN A 843 -6.03 4.63 5.98
CA GLN A 843 -6.04 5.95 5.32
C GLN A 843 -6.54 7.05 6.26
N GLY A 844 -5.80 7.30 7.34
CA GLY A 844 -6.15 8.30 8.35
C GLY A 844 -7.41 7.92 9.12
N THR A 845 -7.41 6.73 9.75
CA THR A 845 -8.53 6.23 10.57
C THR A 845 -8.18 6.16 12.05
N ALA A 846 -9.18 6.03 12.92
CA ALA A 846 -8.94 5.89 14.35
C ALA A 846 -10.02 5.06 15.07
N TYR A 847 -9.58 4.32 16.10
CA TYR A 847 -10.42 3.50 16.98
C TYR A 847 -10.01 3.68 18.45
N TRP A 848 -10.99 4.06 19.29
CA TRP A 848 -10.89 4.14 20.75
C TRP A 848 -9.84 5.12 21.29
N ASP A 849 -10.25 6.37 21.48
CA ASP A 849 -9.47 7.42 22.16
C ASP A 849 -8.06 7.63 21.58
N THR A 850 -8.03 7.83 20.25
CA THR A 850 -6.84 7.94 19.42
C THR A 850 -6.94 9.04 18.38
N LEU A 851 -5.81 9.30 17.72
CA LEU A 851 -5.70 10.15 16.54
C LEU A 851 -5.06 9.39 15.38
N GLY A 852 -5.65 9.43 14.20
CA GLY A 852 -5.07 8.90 12.96
C GLY A 852 -5.12 9.94 11.84
N ILE A 853 -4.00 10.14 11.14
CA ILE A 853 -3.84 11.17 10.13
C ILE A 853 -3.14 10.59 8.90
N LEU A 854 -3.70 10.85 7.73
CA LEU A 854 -3.01 10.74 6.45
C LEU A 854 -2.90 12.15 5.84
N ILE A 855 -1.70 12.52 5.41
CA ILE A 855 -1.43 13.77 4.71
C ILE A 855 -0.80 13.40 3.37
N ASP A 856 -1.41 13.88 2.30
CA ASP A 856 -0.83 13.91 0.97
C ASP A 856 -0.67 15.37 0.57
N ALA A 857 0.55 15.78 0.21
CA ALA A 857 0.81 17.16 -0.16
C ALA A 857 0.66 17.44 -1.66
N GLY A 858 0.58 16.40 -2.47
CA GLY A 858 -0.05 16.49 -3.78
C GLY A 858 0.43 15.48 -4.81
N GLY A 859 -0.40 15.27 -5.81
CA GLY A 859 -0.15 14.23 -6.80
C GLY A 859 -1.28 14.03 -7.79
N ASN A 860 -1.42 12.86 -8.38
CA ASN A 860 -2.68 12.41 -8.98
C ASN A 860 -2.90 11.00 -8.49
N ASP A 861 -3.46 10.90 -7.30
CA ASP A 861 -3.33 9.76 -6.43
C ASP A 861 -4.58 8.88 -6.48
N SER A 862 -4.37 7.61 -6.14
CA SER A 862 -5.44 6.63 -6.09
C SER A 862 -5.59 6.04 -4.71
N TYR A 863 -6.73 6.32 -4.08
CA TYR A 863 -7.10 5.83 -2.77
C TYR A 863 -8.17 4.75 -2.90
N SER A 864 -7.84 3.53 -2.48
CA SER A 864 -8.78 2.41 -2.41
C SER A 864 -8.78 1.76 -1.03
N ALA A 865 -9.95 1.74 -0.42
CA ALA A 865 -10.20 1.07 0.85
C ALA A 865 -11.63 0.53 0.92
N ASN A 866 -11.92 -0.30 1.92
CA ASN A 866 -13.23 -0.93 2.06
C ASN A 866 -14.20 -0.15 2.97
N GLU A 867 -14.00 -0.22 4.29
CA GLU A 867 -14.83 0.46 5.31
C GLU A 867 -13.97 1.05 6.41
N TYR A 868 -14.43 2.14 7.05
CA TYR A 868 -13.68 2.88 8.08
C TYR A 868 -12.34 3.41 7.55
N ALA A 869 -12.40 4.22 6.49
CA ALA A 869 -11.19 4.71 5.82
C ALA A 869 -11.29 6.16 5.37
N GLN A 870 -10.18 6.76 4.95
CA GLN A 870 -10.14 8.11 4.37
C GLN A 870 -10.71 9.15 5.33
N GLY A 871 -10.16 9.24 6.54
CA GLY A 871 -10.71 10.08 7.60
C GLY A 871 -11.93 9.48 8.31
N GLY A 872 -12.39 8.28 7.92
CA GLY A 872 -13.46 7.55 8.58
C GLY A 872 -13.07 7.07 9.97
N CYS A 873 -13.91 7.31 10.98
CA CYS A 873 -13.52 7.20 12.38
C CYS A 873 -14.62 6.64 13.30
N VAL A 874 -14.25 5.93 14.38
CA VAL A 874 -15.21 5.30 15.31
C VAL A 874 -14.84 5.40 16.78
N HIS A 875 -15.85 5.27 17.64
CA HIS A 875 -15.72 4.96 19.07
C HIS A 875 -14.79 5.92 19.82
N LEU A 876 -15.21 7.17 20.00
CA LEU A 876 -14.45 8.15 20.80
C LEU A 876 -13.04 8.43 20.28
N ALA A 877 -12.82 8.31 18.96
CA ALA A 877 -11.56 8.64 18.31
C ALA A 877 -11.70 9.85 17.37
N ALA A 878 -10.58 10.38 16.89
CA ALA A 878 -10.53 11.43 15.87
C ALA A 878 -9.62 11.00 14.72
N ALA A 879 -10.04 11.25 13.48
CA ALA A 879 -9.23 10.88 12.31
C ALA A 879 -9.40 11.86 11.14
N GLY A 880 -8.37 11.94 10.29
CA GLY A 880 -8.31 12.88 9.18
C GLY A 880 -7.54 12.36 7.97
N LEU A 881 -8.05 12.64 6.78
CA LEU A 881 -7.27 12.62 5.53
C LEU A 881 -7.22 14.05 4.98
N PHE A 882 -6.01 14.50 4.65
CA PHE A 882 -5.75 15.83 4.11
C PHE A 882 -4.95 15.72 2.83
N ASP A 883 -5.58 16.06 1.70
CA ASP A 883 -4.96 16.15 0.39
C ASP A 883 -4.85 17.64 0.00
N PHE A 884 -3.65 18.08 -0.36
CA PHE A 884 -3.39 19.48 -0.65
C PHE A 884 -3.47 19.85 -2.13
N SER A 885 -3.35 18.90 -3.05
CA SER A 885 -3.53 19.17 -4.48
C SER A 885 -3.43 17.92 -5.35
N GLY A 886 -4.26 17.77 -6.36
CA GLY A 886 -4.01 16.74 -7.36
C GLY A 886 -5.10 16.59 -8.41
N ASN A 887 -5.25 15.40 -9.00
CA ASN A 887 -6.51 15.00 -9.65
C ASN A 887 -6.79 13.56 -9.22
N ASP A 888 -7.43 13.44 -8.08
CA ASP A 888 -7.34 12.29 -7.24
C ASP A 888 -8.58 11.42 -7.38
N THR A 889 -8.41 10.13 -7.13
CA THR A 889 -9.51 9.18 -7.18
C THR A 889 -9.66 8.45 -5.86
N TYR A 890 -10.77 8.71 -5.20
CA TYR A 890 -11.18 8.09 -3.95
C TYR A 890 -12.26 7.05 -4.22
N CYS A 891 -11.91 5.77 -4.12
CA CYS A 891 -12.82 4.67 -4.41
C CYS A 891 -13.02 3.75 -3.19
N ASN A 892 -14.23 3.80 -2.62
CA ASN A 892 -14.61 2.96 -1.49
C ASN A 892 -15.64 1.90 -1.87
N LEU A 893 -15.43 0.70 -1.34
CA LEU A 893 -16.28 -0.47 -1.62
C LEU A 893 -17.50 -0.56 -0.70
N ASN A 894 -17.49 0.16 0.43
CA ASN A 894 -18.50 0.02 1.48
C ASN A 894 -18.72 1.37 2.22
N THR A 895 -18.98 1.35 3.53
CA THR A 895 -19.48 2.50 4.30
C THR A 895 -18.45 3.13 5.25
N LEU A 896 -18.76 4.34 5.75
CA LEU A 896 -17.99 5.06 6.78
C LEU A 896 -16.62 5.52 6.29
N THR A 897 -16.60 6.22 5.15
CA THR A 897 -15.39 6.78 4.54
C THR A 897 -15.51 8.27 4.24
N LEU A 898 -14.43 8.91 3.79
CA LEU A 898 -14.40 10.32 3.38
C LEU A 898 -14.89 11.24 4.50
N GLY A 899 -14.18 11.22 5.63
CA GLY A 899 -14.43 12.13 6.76
C GLY A 899 -15.69 11.81 7.54
N THR A 900 -16.04 10.53 7.66
CA THR A 900 -17.25 10.09 8.37
C THR A 900 -16.99 9.76 9.83
N GLY A 901 -17.89 10.20 10.72
CA GLY A 901 -17.88 9.81 12.13
C GLY A 901 -18.91 8.72 12.46
N LYS A 902 -18.69 8.03 13.59
CA LYS A 902 -19.57 7.04 14.22
C LYS A 902 -19.27 6.87 15.72
N ASP A 903 -20.31 6.74 16.52
CA ASP A 903 -20.23 6.42 17.96
C ASP A 903 -19.30 7.37 18.76
N TYR A 904 -19.67 8.65 18.79
CA TYR A 904 -18.95 9.74 19.46
C TYR A 904 -17.54 10.02 18.91
N SER A 905 -17.36 9.90 17.60
CA SER A 905 -16.07 10.14 16.94
C SER A 905 -16.09 11.39 16.04
N ILE A 906 -14.91 11.77 15.60
CA ILE A 906 -14.66 12.88 14.67
C ILE A 906 -13.98 12.30 13.43
N GLY A 907 -14.63 12.39 12.28
CA GLY A 907 -14.03 12.11 10.98
C GLY A 907 -13.90 13.39 10.17
N ILE A 908 -12.73 13.62 9.57
CA ILE A 908 -12.43 14.80 8.75
C ILE A 908 -11.81 14.35 7.43
N PHE A 909 -12.24 14.96 6.34
CA PHE A 909 -11.65 14.83 5.03
C PHE A 909 -11.55 16.23 4.42
N VAL A 910 -10.37 16.57 3.91
CA VAL A 910 -10.12 17.84 3.24
C VAL A 910 -9.33 17.57 1.97
N ASP A 911 -9.87 18.02 0.85
CA ASP A 911 -9.20 18.16 -0.44
C ASP A 911 -9.16 19.66 -0.80
N ASN A 912 -7.98 20.18 -1.13
CA ASN A 912 -7.79 21.60 -1.39
C ASN A 912 -7.86 21.97 -2.88
N SER A 913 -7.49 21.09 -3.79
CA SER A 913 -7.53 21.44 -5.21
C SER A 913 -7.38 20.24 -6.12
N GLY A 914 -8.21 20.13 -7.15
CA GLY A 914 -7.97 19.15 -8.18
C GLY A 914 -9.06 19.06 -9.23
N ASN A 915 -9.27 17.88 -9.81
CA ASN A 915 -10.49 17.56 -10.56
C ASN A 915 -10.81 16.12 -10.21
N ASP A 916 -11.45 15.96 -9.07
CA ASP A 916 -11.35 14.78 -8.26
C ASP A 916 -12.57 13.88 -8.42
N LYS A 917 -12.38 12.62 -8.10
CA LYS A 917 -13.42 11.59 -8.22
C LYS A 917 -13.67 10.94 -6.88
N TYR A 918 -14.80 11.28 -6.29
CA TYR A 918 -15.24 10.72 -5.02
C TYR A 918 -16.33 9.68 -5.27
N LYS A 919 -16.03 8.41 -4.95
CA LYS A 919 -16.98 7.31 -5.08
C LYS A 919 -17.17 6.61 -3.73
N ALA A 920 -18.40 6.65 -3.22
CA ALA A 920 -18.75 6.01 -1.96
C ALA A 920 -20.13 5.34 -2.00
N LEU A 921 -20.25 4.21 -1.28
CA LEU A 921 -21.49 3.43 -1.25
C LEU A 921 -22.53 4.05 -0.32
N ASP A 922 -22.17 4.17 0.97
CA ASP A 922 -23.11 4.52 2.03
C ASP A 922 -22.45 5.25 3.22
N PHE A 923 -23.18 6.09 3.97
CA PHE A 923 -22.72 6.92 5.09
C PHE A 923 -21.26 7.37 4.91
N SER A 924 -21.04 8.26 3.94
CA SER A 924 -19.73 8.76 3.53
C SER A 924 -19.81 10.26 3.20
N MET A 925 -18.67 10.89 2.92
CA MET A 925 -18.58 12.32 2.55
C MET A 925 -19.16 13.22 3.66
N GLY A 926 -18.51 13.19 4.82
CA GLY A 926 -18.87 14.02 5.97
C GLY A 926 -20.14 13.54 6.70
N ALA A 927 -20.53 12.28 6.52
CA ALA A 927 -21.68 11.71 7.19
C ALA A 927 -21.40 11.42 8.68
N ILE A 928 -22.47 11.21 9.44
CA ILE A 928 -22.39 10.75 10.83
C ILE A 928 -23.48 9.72 11.14
N MET A 929 -23.05 8.57 11.67
CA MET A 929 -23.93 7.49 12.13
C MET A 929 -23.89 7.40 13.66
N GLY A 930 -25.01 7.63 14.33
CA GLY A 930 -25.07 7.76 15.79
C GLY A 930 -24.74 9.17 16.24
N CYS A 931 -23.72 9.36 17.10
CA CYS A 931 -23.27 10.66 17.60
C CYS A 931 -21.85 10.95 17.13
N GLY A 932 -21.49 12.23 17.04
CA GLY A 932 -20.15 12.65 16.58
C GLY A 932 -20.22 13.74 15.52
N THR A 933 -19.09 13.88 14.82
CA THR A 933 -18.90 14.85 13.74
C THR A 933 -18.35 14.14 12.50
N GLY A 934 -18.99 14.34 11.36
CA GLY A 934 -18.42 14.07 10.05
C GLY A 934 -18.21 15.38 9.30
N LEU A 935 -17.06 15.55 8.67
CA LEU A 935 -16.71 16.72 7.88
C LEU A 935 -16.02 16.29 6.59
N PHE A 936 -16.55 16.78 5.47
CA PHE A 936 -15.95 16.69 4.15
C PHE A 936 -15.83 18.09 3.58
N ILE A 937 -14.63 18.42 3.08
CA ILE A 937 -14.33 19.68 2.39
C ILE A 937 -13.61 19.34 1.10
N ASP A 938 -14.10 19.96 0.03
CA ASP A 938 -13.46 20.08 -1.27
C ASP A 938 -13.46 21.58 -1.62
N ASP A 939 -12.27 22.18 -1.75
CA ASP A 939 -12.14 23.64 -1.91
C ASP A 939 -12.22 24.08 -3.38
N SER A 940 -11.59 23.34 -4.30
CA SER A 940 -11.56 23.73 -5.70
C SER A 940 -11.34 22.57 -6.68
N GLY A 941 -12.07 22.55 -7.78
CA GLY A 941 -11.83 21.61 -8.87
C GLY A 941 -12.99 21.59 -9.85
N ASP A 942 -13.03 20.69 -10.82
CA ASP A 942 -14.27 20.37 -11.56
C ASP A 942 -14.57 18.88 -11.29
N ASP A 943 -15.32 18.62 -10.22
CA ASP A 943 -15.25 17.34 -9.50
C ASP A 943 -16.44 16.42 -9.80
N VAL A 944 -16.28 15.13 -9.47
CA VAL A 944 -17.32 14.12 -9.64
C VAL A 944 -17.61 13.41 -8.32
N TYR A 945 -18.84 13.61 -7.83
CA TYR A 945 -19.37 13.00 -6.62
C TYR A 945 -20.34 11.87 -6.97
N GLU A 946 -19.96 10.62 -6.72
CA GLU A 946 -20.79 9.43 -6.92
C GLU A 946 -21.21 8.80 -5.58
N MET A 947 -22.52 8.85 -5.30
CA MET A 947 -23.12 8.33 -4.05
C MET A 947 -24.32 7.41 -4.35
N PHE A 948 -24.32 6.23 -3.74
CA PHE A 948 -25.29 5.18 -4.08
C PHE A 948 -26.51 5.13 -3.16
N GLU A 949 -26.32 5.17 -1.83
CA GLU A 949 -27.43 5.01 -0.86
C GLU A 949 -27.89 6.34 -0.24
N HIS A 950 -27.06 6.99 0.60
CA HIS A 950 -27.42 8.21 1.34
C HIS A 950 -26.80 9.49 0.75
N TYR A 951 -27.26 10.67 1.24
CA TYR A 951 -26.71 11.98 0.85
C TYR A 951 -25.40 12.30 1.58
N PRO A 952 -24.51 13.11 0.98
CA PRO A 952 -23.37 13.67 1.69
C PRO A 952 -23.81 14.49 2.90
N GLY A 953 -22.97 14.53 3.94
CA GLY A 953 -23.25 15.29 5.17
C GLY A 953 -24.48 14.81 5.95
N ILE A 954 -24.97 13.59 5.71
CA ILE A 954 -26.16 13.06 6.42
C ILE A 954 -25.85 12.83 7.90
N ALA A 955 -26.80 13.20 8.76
CA ALA A 955 -26.74 12.90 10.19
C ALA A 955 -27.87 11.97 10.64
N ASP A 956 -27.52 10.78 11.12
CA ASP A 956 -28.50 9.83 11.66
C ASP A 956 -28.23 9.35 13.09
N VAL A 957 -28.92 9.99 14.04
CA VAL A 957 -28.93 9.64 15.47
C VAL A 957 -29.68 8.34 15.78
N ASN A 958 -30.55 7.85 14.88
CA ASN A 958 -31.46 6.73 15.15
C ASN A 958 -31.00 5.41 14.53
N ALA A 959 -29.81 5.37 13.92
CA ALA A 959 -29.29 4.21 13.20
C ALA A 959 -29.31 2.88 14.01
N TYR A 960 -29.40 2.95 15.34
CA TYR A 960 -29.42 1.79 16.24
C TYR A 960 -30.77 1.47 16.92
N GLY A 961 -31.87 2.16 16.58
CA GLY A 961 -33.22 1.74 16.98
C GLY A 961 -33.55 1.69 18.49
N GLY A 962 -32.74 2.30 19.37
CA GLY A 962 -32.98 2.33 20.82
C GLY A 962 -33.61 3.64 21.31
N GLU A 963 -34.71 3.56 22.06
CA GLU A 963 -35.38 4.72 22.70
C GLU A 963 -34.52 5.43 23.77
N GLU A 964 -33.37 4.88 24.16
CA GLU A 964 -32.49 5.40 25.23
C GLU A 964 -31.43 6.42 24.76
N ASN A 965 -31.24 6.63 23.45
CA ASN A 965 -30.20 7.51 22.88
C ASN A 965 -30.56 9.02 22.81
N ASN A 966 -31.59 9.46 23.54
CA ASN A 966 -32.15 10.82 23.50
C ASN A 966 -31.26 11.93 24.13
N LYS A 967 -29.92 11.79 24.14
CA LYS A 967 -28.96 12.76 24.72
C LYS A 967 -27.75 13.06 23.82
N GLN A 968 -27.88 12.98 22.50
CA GLN A 968 -26.72 12.88 21.60
C GLN A 968 -26.73 13.94 20.49
N HIS A 969 -25.56 14.52 20.20
CA HIS A 969 -25.32 15.42 19.08
C HIS A 969 -24.71 14.64 17.90
N ALA A 970 -25.29 14.83 16.72
CA ALA A 970 -24.76 14.31 15.46
C ALA A 970 -24.81 15.42 14.43
N ILE A 971 -23.64 15.75 13.89
CA ILE A 971 -23.48 16.77 12.86
C ILE A 971 -22.69 16.18 11.70
N GLY A 972 -23.31 16.19 10.51
CA GLY A 972 -22.65 15.92 9.25
C GLY A 972 -22.54 17.21 8.44
N ILE A 973 -21.36 17.45 7.87
CA ILE A 973 -21.05 18.64 7.07
C ILE A 973 -20.38 18.21 5.78
N PHE A 974 -20.91 18.69 4.66
CA PHE A 974 -20.33 18.56 3.33
C PHE A 974 -20.12 19.97 2.76
N ILE A 975 -18.91 20.26 2.29
CA ILE A 975 -18.53 21.55 1.71
C ILE A 975 -17.92 21.29 0.35
N ASP A 976 -18.45 21.97 -0.66
CA ASP A 976 -17.85 22.19 -1.97
C ASP A 976 -17.81 23.71 -2.14
N ASP A 977 -16.61 24.31 -2.11
CA ASP A 977 -16.41 25.78 -2.26
C ASP A 977 -16.08 26.18 -3.72
N GLY A 978 -15.92 25.20 -4.61
CA GLY A 978 -15.26 25.30 -5.91
C GLY A 978 -16.16 25.09 -7.13
N GLY A 979 -15.54 25.10 -8.31
CA GLY A 979 -15.89 24.20 -9.40
C GLY A 979 -17.18 24.22 -10.23
N ASN A 980 -17.14 23.39 -11.28
CA ASN A 980 -18.23 23.00 -12.17
C ASN A 980 -18.57 21.50 -12.05
N ASP A 981 -19.13 21.15 -10.90
CA ASP A 981 -19.10 19.76 -10.42
C ASP A 981 -20.30 18.92 -10.86
N THR A 982 -20.10 17.61 -10.83
CA THR A 982 -21.10 16.61 -11.21
C THR A 982 -21.49 15.75 -10.01
N TYR A 983 -22.78 15.81 -9.66
CA TYR A 983 -23.34 15.04 -8.55
C TYR A 983 -24.23 13.90 -9.06
N LYS A 984 -23.84 12.65 -8.79
CA LYS A 984 -24.56 11.42 -9.15
C LYS A 984 -25.06 10.70 -7.90
N ILE A 985 -26.27 11.04 -7.45
CA ILE A 985 -26.89 10.47 -6.24
C ILE A 985 -28.05 9.54 -6.63
N SER A 986 -27.94 8.25 -6.32
CA SER A 986 -28.77 7.21 -6.96
C SER A 986 -30.14 6.94 -6.33
N LYS A 987 -30.32 7.06 -5.01
CA LYS A 987 -31.53 6.56 -4.30
C LYS A 987 -32.32 7.59 -3.49
N ALA A 988 -31.95 8.85 -3.55
CA ALA A 988 -32.34 9.80 -2.52
C ALA A 988 -33.59 10.64 -2.91
N PRO A 989 -34.55 10.91 -2.00
CA PRO A 989 -35.83 11.55 -2.33
C PRO A 989 -35.69 12.98 -2.87
N GLN A 990 -36.16 13.18 -4.09
CA GLN A 990 -36.04 14.37 -4.96
C GLN A 990 -36.51 15.73 -4.38
N SER A 991 -37.07 15.77 -3.17
CA SER A 991 -37.70 16.95 -2.58
C SER A 991 -36.97 17.54 -1.36
N ALA A 992 -35.77 17.06 -1.00
CA ALA A 992 -35.14 17.44 0.27
C ALA A 992 -33.75 18.07 0.22
N VAL A 993 -33.03 18.13 -0.92
CA VAL A 993 -31.62 18.55 -0.93
C VAL A 993 -31.20 19.21 -2.25
N GLU A 994 -30.55 20.38 -2.19
CA GLU A 994 -29.82 20.96 -3.33
C GLU A 994 -28.32 21.06 -2.99
N CYS A 995 -27.61 19.92 -2.98
CA CYS A 995 -26.16 19.91 -3.17
C CYS A 995 -25.81 20.61 -4.49
N GLY A 996 -24.61 21.16 -4.60
CA GLY A 996 -24.19 21.88 -5.78
C GLY A 996 -23.04 22.81 -5.47
N ASN A 997 -22.45 23.31 -6.53
CA ASN A 997 -21.19 24.02 -6.51
C ASN A 997 -21.27 25.27 -5.64
N LYS A 998 -20.20 25.55 -4.91
CA LYS A 998 -20.11 26.70 -3.98
C LYS A 998 -21.20 26.67 -2.93
N LYS A 999 -21.49 25.48 -2.41
CA LYS A 999 -22.48 25.29 -1.35
C LYS A 999 -21.90 24.48 -0.21
N THR A 1000 -22.38 24.87 0.95
CA THR A 1000 -22.17 24.16 2.21
C THR A 1000 -23.48 23.49 2.59
N TRP A 1001 -23.45 22.17 2.73
CA TRP A 1001 -24.56 21.35 3.18
C TRP A 1001 -24.31 20.87 4.59
N SER A 1002 -25.28 21.01 5.48
CA SER A 1002 -25.18 20.50 6.85
C SER A 1002 -26.48 19.92 7.34
N GLN A 1003 -26.37 18.83 8.09
CA GLN A 1003 -27.50 18.24 8.81
C GLN A 1003 -27.14 18.07 10.28
N GLY A 1004 -28.00 18.62 11.14
CA GLY A 1004 -27.94 18.40 12.58
C GLY A 1004 -29.22 17.72 13.05
N LYS A 1005 -29.08 16.75 13.97
CA LYS A 1005 -30.20 16.28 14.78
C LYS A 1005 -29.88 16.52 16.26
N MET A 1006 -30.75 17.25 16.94
CA MET A 1006 -30.71 17.46 18.39
C MET A 1006 -31.93 16.79 19.03
N SER A 1007 -31.70 15.92 20.03
CA SER A 1007 -32.76 15.51 20.96
C SER A 1007 -32.60 16.26 22.28
N THR A 1008 -33.60 17.04 22.68
CA THR A 1008 -33.59 17.75 23.97
C THR A 1008 -34.20 16.90 25.09
N ALA A 1009 -33.51 16.77 26.22
CA ALA A 1009 -34.15 16.74 27.54
C ALA A 1009 -33.23 17.37 28.61
N SER A 1010 -33.81 18.31 29.36
CA SER A 1010 -33.21 19.16 30.39
C SER A 1010 -32.44 18.45 31.51
N ASP A 1011 -31.37 19.11 31.98
CA ASP A 1011 -30.73 19.08 33.31
C ASP A 1011 -30.82 17.81 34.16
N ARG A 1012 -29.65 17.28 34.54
CA ARG A 1012 -29.35 16.95 35.94
C ARG A 1012 -27.86 16.90 36.23
#